data_AF-W4S492-F1
#
_entry.id   AF-W4S492-F1
#
_cell.length_a   1.000
_cell.length_b   1.000
_cell.length_c   1.000
_cell.angle_alpha   90.00
_cell.angle_beta   90.00
_cell.angle_gamma   90.00
#
_symmetry.space_group_name_H-M   'P 1'
#
loop_
_entity.id
_entity.type
_entity.pdbx_description
1 polymer ?
#
loop_
_entity_poly.entity_id
_entity_poly.type
_entity_poly.pdbx_seq_one_letter_code
_entity_poly.pdbx_strand_id
1 'polypeptide(L)'
;MSGHSQFALLRQRRFLPFFAVQALGAFNDNVYRQAIIGLLFYLGIDAAQRTLYTNLAPALFILPYFLFSALAGQIAEKLEKQKLIVITTTMEIAIMSLAAVGFITENMVILLVALFCTGLQSTLFGPVKYSILPSVLKPEELTGGNGLVEMGTSISILCGMIFGGLIFQIAGSHGPVAAATAVIAIAVTGNLVARLVPKVDAGAPELKINWNPIPESRAIMRLTRRTPAVRNAVLGVSWFWFVGTVLTAQLPTYAQVNLGGQQDLYVFALALFSIGTGVGSLLCERLSGRTVEIGLVPLGAFGISAFLLDLYFARPGAAPATDLSIGQFVQQAGSVRLIVDLVGIGLFTGLFVVPLFALIQSRTPKAELSRVIAGLNIQNSLFIVSAAIIGIALQLPQLVLFGVRIPLPGLSIPQVFLALALANTLVALWIFTLVPEFLMRFLSWVLVSVLYRLRTRDIDRHVPDEGAALLVCNHVSYMDALILSAVIPRPVRFVMYYKIFRIPVMRWIFRTAKAIPIAGAREDPALMQQAFDRIDAALADGELVCIFPEGALTRDGEIAPFKSGVEKILQRRQVPVIPMALRGMWSSMWSRRDTRLGRMRVPRRIRAHIEVAAGAAVPGDAATAALLEQQVRALRQDQP
;
A
#
# COMPACT_ATOMS: atom_id res chain seq x y z
N MET A 1 7.86 -3.59 -24.39
CA MET A 1 7.68 -2.76 -23.17
C MET A 1 8.94 -1.93 -22.98
N SER A 2 8.99 -0.74 -23.56
CA SER A 2 10.09 0.21 -23.39
C SER A 2 9.50 1.56 -22.96
N GLY A 3 10.07 2.18 -21.91
CA GLY A 3 10.18 3.64 -21.89
C GLY A 3 9.73 4.44 -20.66
N HIS A 4 8.96 3.91 -19.71
CA HIS A 4 8.55 4.73 -18.54
C HIS A 4 8.86 4.04 -17.20
N SER A 5 9.72 4.69 -16.43
CA SER A 5 10.13 4.33 -15.08
C SER A 5 9.47 5.30 -14.11
N GLN A 6 8.95 4.87 -12.95
CA GLN A 6 8.48 5.81 -11.90
C GLN A 6 9.51 6.89 -11.57
N PHE A 7 10.81 6.60 -11.69
CA PHE A 7 11.87 7.60 -11.49
C PHE A 7 11.76 8.81 -12.45
N ALA A 8 10.99 8.72 -13.53
CA ALA A 8 10.64 9.86 -14.37
C ALA A 8 9.88 10.94 -13.59
N LEU A 9 9.08 10.57 -12.58
CA LEU A 9 8.39 11.52 -11.70
C LEU A 9 9.37 12.43 -10.95
N LEU A 10 10.56 11.91 -10.59
CA LEU A 10 11.62 12.71 -9.95
C LEU A 10 12.24 13.76 -10.88
N ARG A 11 11.92 13.75 -12.18
CA ARG A 11 12.31 14.80 -13.13
C ARG A 11 11.21 15.82 -13.38
N GLN A 12 10.00 15.59 -12.85
CA GLN A 12 8.84 16.43 -13.10
C GLN A 12 8.70 17.50 -12.03
N ARG A 13 8.54 18.76 -12.46
CA ARG A 13 8.33 19.91 -11.57
C ARG A 13 7.08 19.79 -10.70
N ARG A 14 6.08 19.00 -11.12
CA ARG A 14 4.85 18.75 -10.35
C ARG A 14 5.02 17.78 -9.18
N PHE A 15 6.13 17.02 -9.13
CA PHE A 15 6.34 15.98 -8.12
C PHE A 15 7.65 16.13 -7.33
N LEU A 16 8.77 16.40 -8.00
CA LEU A 16 10.09 16.45 -7.36
C LEU A 16 10.16 17.39 -6.15
N PRO A 17 9.67 18.64 -6.20
CA PRO A 17 9.73 19.54 -5.04
C PRO A 17 8.96 18.97 -3.84
N PHE A 18 7.79 18.39 -4.07
CA PHE A 18 6.99 17.77 -3.03
C PHE A 18 7.72 16.56 -2.41
N PHE A 19 8.26 15.68 -3.25
CA PHE A 19 9.07 14.54 -2.82
C PHE A 19 10.27 14.98 -1.97
N ALA A 20 10.99 16.02 -2.41
CA ALA A 20 12.16 16.55 -1.72
C ALA A 20 11.82 17.17 -0.36
N VAL A 21 10.73 17.95 -0.25
CA VAL A 21 10.26 18.49 1.05
C VAL A 21 9.98 17.38 2.03
N GLN A 22 9.25 16.35 1.61
CA GLN A 22 8.94 15.22 2.47
C GLN A 22 10.20 14.43 2.87
N ALA A 23 11.12 14.19 1.93
CA ALA A 23 12.36 13.49 2.19
C ALA A 23 13.26 14.28 3.17
N LEU A 24 13.34 15.60 3.01
CA LEU A 24 14.08 16.49 3.91
C LEU A 24 13.47 16.55 5.30
N GLY A 25 12.14 16.66 5.41
CA GLY A 25 11.45 16.65 6.71
C GLY A 25 11.66 15.33 7.45
N ALA A 26 11.45 14.20 6.79
CA ALA A 26 11.69 12.88 7.38
C ALA A 26 13.16 12.67 7.78
N PHE A 27 14.10 13.21 6.99
CA PHE A 27 15.53 13.19 7.34
C PHE A 27 15.78 14.04 8.59
N ASN A 28 15.31 15.28 8.61
CA ASN A 28 15.54 16.23 9.71
C ASN A 28 14.97 15.74 11.05
N ASP A 29 13.75 15.20 11.05
CA ASP A 29 13.12 14.63 12.24
C ASP A 29 13.98 13.52 12.87
N ASN A 30 14.62 12.71 12.03
CA ASN A 30 15.49 11.62 12.48
C ASN A 30 16.87 12.11 12.89
N VAL A 31 17.45 13.09 12.18
CA VAL A 31 18.67 13.77 12.61
C VAL A 31 18.47 14.36 14.00
N TYR A 32 17.37 15.09 14.19
CA TYR A 32 17.05 15.75 15.46
C TYR A 32 16.88 14.74 16.59
N ARG A 33 16.03 13.72 16.40
CA ARG A 33 15.78 12.69 17.42
C ARG A 33 17.04 11.93 17.80
N GLN A 34 17.88 11.55 16.83
CA GLN A 34 19.14 10.86 17.13
C GLN A 34 20.18 11.80 17.73
N ALA A 35 20.20 13.07 17.37
CA ALA A 35 21.07 14.06 18.00
C ALA A 35 20.70 14.29 19.49
N ILE A 36 19.41 14.22 19.87
CA ILE A 36 19.02 14.21 21.29
C ILE A 36 19.66 13.03 22.03
N ILE A 37 19.61 11.83 21.44
CA ILE A 37 20.23 10.63 22.02
C ILE A 37 21.75 10.81 22.08
N GLY A 38 22.37 11.32 21.03
CA GLY A 38 23.81 11.64 20.99
C GLY A 38 24.22 12.63 22.08
N LEU A 39 23.40 13.66 22.33
CA LEU A 39 23.64 14.63 23.41
C LEU A 39 23.63 13.96 24.79
N LEU A 40 22.72 13.01 25.04
CA LEU A 40 22.69 12.27 26.31
C LEU A 40 24.00 11.51 26.58
N PHE A 41 24.60 10.94 25.54
CA PHE A 41 25.92 10.31 25.65
C PHE A 41 27.03 11.35 25.84
N TYR A 42 26.98 12.45 25.09
CA TYR A 42 27.95 13.55 25.20
C TYR A 42 28.00 14.14 26.62
N LEU A 43 26.84 14.33 27.25
CA LEU A 43 26.71 14.86 28.61
C LEU A 43 27.03 13.83 29.71
N GLY A 44 27.28 12.57 29.35
CA GLY A 44 27.55 11.51 30.33
C GLY A 44 26.37 11.19 31.25
N ILE A 45 25.13 11.45 30.81
CA ILE A 45 23.89 11.17 31.57
C ILE A 45 23.83 9.69 31.94
N ASP A 46 23.41 9.34 33.15
CA ASP A 46 23.39 7.96 33.62
C ASP A 46 22.46 7.05 32.78
N ALA A 47 22.68 5.72 32.86
CA ALA A 47 21.94 4.76 32.05
C ALA A 47 20.42 4.74 32.31
N ALA A 48 19.98 5.01 33.54
CA ALA A 48 18.57 4.99 33.91
C ALA A 48 17.84 6.20 33.30
N GLN A 49 18.42 7.39 33.42
CA GLN A 49 17.92 8.62 32.80
C GLN A 49 17.98 8.54 31.28
N ARG A 50 19.05 8.00 30.68
CA ARG A 50 19.12 7.76 29.23
C ARG A 50 17.99 6.86 28.74
N THR A 51 17.69 5.79 29.47
CA THR A 51 16.58 4.89 29.16
C THR A 51 15.24 5.60 29.24
N LEU A 52 15.02 6.43 30.27
CA LEU A 52 13.82 7.25 30.40
C LEU A 52 13.62 8.17 29.19
N TYR A 53 14.64 8.95 28.81
CA TYR A 53 14.55 9.88 27.68
C TYR A 53 14.38 9.17 26.34
N THR A 54 15.06 8.05 26.14
CA THR A 54 14.95 7.24 24.91
C THR A 54 13.55 6.69 24.71
N ASN A 55 12.84 6.36 25.78
CA ASN A 55 11.44 5.89 25.73
C ASN A 55 10.43 7.04 25.66
N LEU A 56 10.70 8.16 26.34
CA LEU A 56 9.82 9.33 26.38
C LEU A 56 9.78 10.08 25.04
N ALA A 57 10.92 10.20 24.36
CA ALA A 57 11.04 10.97 23.12
C ALA A 57 10.09 10.48 22.00
N PRO A 58 10.03 9.18 21.64
CA PRO A 58 9.07 8.68 20.67
C PRO A 58 7.60 8.89 21.09
N ALA A 59 7.29 8.75 22.37
CA ALA A 59 5.94 8.94 22.90
C ALA A 59 5.49 10.41 22.77
N LEU A 60 6.35 11.37 23.14
CA LEU A 60 6.08 12.80 22.99
C LEU A 60 5.94 13.22 21.53
N PHE A 61 6.71 12.63 20.62
CA PHE A 61 6.60 12.89 19.19
C PHE A 61 5.26 12.42 18.60
N ILE A 62 4.73 11.29 19.07
CA ILE A 62 3.48 10.69 18.54
C ILE A 62 2.24 11.30 19.18
N LEU A 63 2.31 11.74 20.44
CA LEU A 63 1.17 12.27 21.19
C LEU A 63 0.35 13.33 20.42
N PRO A 64 0.94 14.32 19.73
CA PRO A 64 0.20 15.29 18.93
C PRO A 64 -0.69 14.68 17.84
N TYR A 65 -0.29 13.55 17.23
CA TYR A 65 -1.11 12.90 16.20
C TYR A 65 -2.45 12.44 16.77
N PHE A 66 -2.46 11.96 18.02
CA PHE A 66 -3.70 11.55 18.68
C PHE A 66 -4.58 12.74 19.05
N LEU A 67 -3.97 13.84 19.52
CA LEU A 67 -4.69 15.00 20.04
C LEU A 67 -5.21 15.95 18.95
N PHE A 68 -4.44 16.14 17.88
CA PHE A 68 -4.65 17.24 16.93
C PHE A 68 -4.91 16.81 15.49
N SER A 69 -4.84 15.51 15.14
CA SER A 69 -5.09 15.05 13.76
C SER A 69 -6.45 15.49 13.24
N ALA A 70 -7.50 15.47 14.08
CA ALA A 70 -8.83 15.88 13.65
C ALA A 70 -8.88 17.36 13.19
N LEU A 71 -8.23 18.24 13.94
CA LEU A 71 -8.10 19.66 13.59
C LEU A 71 -7.23 19.84 12.34
N ALA A 72 -6.09 19.13 12.29
CA ALA A 72 -5.19 19.14 11.14
C ALA A 72 -5.89 18.73 9.84
N GLY A 73 -6.75 17.70 9.89
CA GLY A 73 -7.54 17.25 8.74
C GLY A 73 -8.48 18.33 8.21
N GLN A 74 -9.15 19.09 9.09
CA GLN A 74 -10.01 20.20 8.68
C GLN A 74 -9.21 21.37 8.09
N ILE A 75 -8.09 21.75 8.73
CA ILE A 75 -7.21 22.81 8.24
C ILE A 75 -6.66 22.43 6.85
N ALA A 76 -6.22 21.19 6.69
CA ALA A 76 -5.72 20.68 5.42
C ALA A 76 -6.78 20.62 4.33
N GLU A 77 -8.04 20.35 4.67
CA GLU A 77 -9.12 20.38 3.68
C GLU A 77 -9.50 21.79 3.25
N LYS A 78 -9.45 22.74 4.19
CA LYS A 78 -9.84 24.13 3.99
C LYS A 78 -8.80 24.95 3.22
N LEU A 79 -7.52 24.70 3.44
CA LEU A 79 -6.44 25.50 2.86
C LEU A 79 -5.92 24.87 1.56
N GLU A 80 -5.43 25.75 0.68
CA GLU A 80 -4.63 25.40 -0.50
C GLU A 80 -3.37 24.62 -0.03
N LYS A 81 -3.05 23.51 -0.72
CA LYS A 81 -2.09 22.53 -0.20
C LYS A 81 -0.67 23.07 -0.17
N GLN A 82 -0.23 23.80 -1.20
CA GLN A 82 1.10 24.42 -1.22
C GLN A 82 1.26 25.42 -0.07
N LYS A 83 0.27 26.31 0.13
CA LYS A 83 0.27 27.25 1.25
C LYS A 83 0.44 26.54 2.59
N LEU A 84 -0.26 25.43 2.81
CA LEU A 84 -0.12 24.68 4.06
C LEU A 84 1.25 24.00 4.19
N ILE A 85 1.81 23.45 3.12
CA ILE A 85 3.19 22.90 3.10
C ILE A 85 4.19 24.00 3.50
N VAL A 86 4.09 25.20 2.92
CA VAL A 86 4.97 26.33 3.26
C VAL A 86 4.80 26.76 4.72
N ILE A 87 3.56 26.80 5.24
CA ILE A 87 3.31 27.09 6.66
C ILE A 87 4.00 26.04 7.54
N THR A 88 3.80 24.75 7.28
CA THR A 88 4.36 23.67 8.10
C THR A 88 5.90 23.62 8.06
N THR A 89 6.53 23.93 6.93
CA THR A 89 8.00 24.02 6.84
C THR A 89 8.54 25.32 7.45
N THR A 90 7.74 26.39 7.49
CA THR A 90 8.10 27.61 8.24
C THR A 90 8.02 27.37 9.75
N MET A 91 7.00 26.64 10.21
CA MET A 91 6.93 26.15 11.59
C MET A 91 8.14 25.29 11.95
N GLU A 92 8.58 24.42 11.03
CA GLU A 92 9.77 23.59 11.23
C GLU A 92 11.02 24.43 11.51
N ILE A 93 11.24 25.54 10.79
CA ILE A 93 12.38 26.45 11.07
C ILE A 93 12.30 26.99 12.50
N ALA A 94 11.11 27.44 12.94
CA ALA A 94 10.93 27.98 14.29
C ALA A 94 11.18 26.90 15.37
N ILE A 95 10.69 25.68 15.14
CA ILE A 95 10.89 24.55 16.04
C ILE A 95 12.36 24.13 16.07
N MET A 96 13.03 24.06 14.93
CA MET A 96 14.46 23.72 14.86
C MET A 96 15.35 24.82 15.44
N SER A 97 14.90 26.07 15.41
CA SER A 97 15.57 27.18 16.11
C SER A 97 15.45 27.03 17.63
N LEU A 98 14.28 26.61 18.12
CA LEU A 98 14.10 26.26 19.54
C LEU A 98 14.96 25.04 19.93
N ALA A 99 15.00 24.02 19.09
CA ALA A 99 15.85 22.86 19.28
C ALA A 99 17.35 23.23 19.31
N ALA A 100 17.79 24.15 18.44
CA ALA A 100 19.15 24.66 18.43
C ALA A 100 19.52 25.37 19.75
N VAL A 101 18.61 26.18 20.31
CA VAL A 101 18.77 26.73 21.66
C VAL A 101 18.91 25.59 22.68
N GLY A 102 18.07 24.57 22.58
CA GLY A 102 18.14 23.38 23.46
C GLY A 102 19.47 22.63 23.37
N PHE A 103 20.05 22.47 22.18
CA PHE A 103 21.38 21.86 22.03
C PHE A 103 22.47 22.74 22.60
N ILE A 104 22.53 24.03 22.24
CA ILE A 104 23.58 24.96 22.69
C ILE A 104 23.56 25.16 24.20
N THR A 105 22.36 25.20 24.80
CA THR A 105 22.18 25.32 26.26
C THR A 105 22.20 23.97 26.98
N GLU A 106 22.37 22.86 26.23
CA GLU A 106 22.38 21.49 26.74
C GLU A 106 21.11 21.14 27.56
N ASN A 107 19.99 21.81 27.26
CA ASN A 107 18.77 21.74 28.04
C ASN A 107 17.79 20.72 27.45
N MET A 108 17.70 19.57 28.12
CA MET A 108 16.83 18.47 27.69
C MET A 108 15.34 18.85 27.68
N VAL A 109 14.88 19.72 28.58
CA VAL A 109 13.46 20.12 28.62
C VAL A 109 13.09 20.91 27.36
N ILE A 110 13.94 21.84 26.94
CA ILE A 110 13.74 22.61 25.70
C ILE A 110 13.71 21.67 24.49
N LEU A 111 14.61 20.67 24.46
CA LEU A 111 14.64 19.68 23.40
C LEU A 111 13.36 18.81 23.39
N LEU A 112 12.87 18.36 24.54
CA LEU A 112 11.63 17.59 24.59
C LEU A 112 10.39 18.42 24.20
N VAL A 113 10.36 19.70 24.56
CA VAL A 113 9.30 20.63 24.12
C VAL A 113 9.35 20.83 22.60
N ALA A 114 10.55 21.08 22.05
CA ALA A 114 10.72 21.19 20.60
C ALA A 114 10.33 19.89 19.89
N LEU A 115 10.65 18.71 20.44
CA LEU A 115 10.24 17.41 19.90
C LEU A 115 8.72 17.21 19.87
N PHE A 116 8.01 17.63 20.93
CA PHE A 116 6.54 17.67 20.92
C PHE A 116 6.00 18.61 19.82
N CYS A 117 6.60 19.79 19.67
CA CYS A 117 6.24 20.73 18.61
C CYS A 117 6.51 20.17 17.20
N THR A 118 7.59 19.40 17.00
CA THR A 118 7.84 18.68 15.74
C THR A 118 6.72 17.68 15.45
N GLY A 119 6.30 16.91 16.46
CA GLY A 119 5.14 16.01 16.33
C GLY A 119 3.85 16.74 15.94
N LEU A 120 3.62 17.94 16.51
CA LEU A 120 2.47 18.79 16.17
C LEU A 120 2.54 19.30 14.72
N GLN A 121 3.71 19.76 14.29
CA GLN A 121 3.95 20.18 12.90
C GLN A 121 3.73 19.01 11.93
N SER A 122 4.23 17.82 12.27
CA SER A 122 4.07 16.62 11.44
C SER A 122 2.63 16.13 11.39
N THR A 123 1.86 16.32 12.47
CA THR A 123 0.41 16.08 12.52
C THR A 123 -0.33 16.98 11.52
N LEU A 124 0.08 18.24 11.39
CA LEU A 124 -0.50 19.18 10.42
C LEU A 124 -0.10 18.87 8.98
N PHE A 125 1.13 18.41 8.76
CA PHE A 125 1.64 18.06 7.43
C PHE A 125 1.10 16.72 6.90
N GLY A 126 0.86 15.74 7.77
CA GLY A 126 0.45 14.38 7.42
C GLY A 126 -0.76 14.27 6.47
N PRO A 127 -1.89 14.94 6.74
CA PRO A 127 -3.03 14.99 5.82
C PRO A 127 -2.69 15.54 4.43
N VAL A 128 -1.80 16.53 4.36
CA VAL A 128 -1.39 17.18 3.10
C VAL A 128 -0.49 16.26 2.28
N LYS A 129 0.47 15.59 2.95
CA LYS A 129 1.41 14.64 2.34
C LYS A 129 0.70 13.64 1.42
N TYR A 130 -0.40 13.04 1.87
CA TYR A 130 -1.09 12.02 1.08
C TYR A 130 -2.25 12.57 0.23
N SER A 131 -2.82 13.73 0.59
CA SER A 131 -3.94 14.31 -0.17
C SER A 131 -3.53 15.10 -1.41
N ILE A 132 -2.26 15.53 -1.51
CA ILE A 132 -1.76 16.24 -2.69
C ILE A 132 -1.49 15.30 -3.88
N LEU A 133 -1.13 14.03 -3.62
CA LEU A 133 -0.70 13.07 -4.64
C LEU A 133 -1.71 12.89 -5.78
N PRO A 134 -3.02 12.67 -5.52
CA PRO A 134 -4.01 12.50 -6.60
C PRO A 134 -4.26 13.75 -7.43
N SER A 135 -3.81 14.92 -6.97
CA SER A 135 -3.96 16.18 -7.70
C SER A 135 -2.76 16.49 -8.59
N VAL A 136 -1.59 15.93 -8.28
CA VAL A 136 -0.35 16.17 -9.05
C VAL A 136 0.07 14.97 -9.91
N LEU A 137 -0.48 13.79 -9.64
CA LEU A 137 -0.23 12.55 -10.38
C LEU A 137 -1.44 12.14 -11.22
N LYS A 138 -1.17 11.46 -12.33
CA LYS A 138 -2.20 10.75 -13.09
C LYS A 138 -2.63 9.47 -12.34
N PRO A 139 -3.85 8.93 -12.59
CA PRO A 139 -4.31 7.70 -11.94
C PRO A 139 -3.31 6.53 -12.05
N GLU A 140 -2.69 6.35 -13.22
CA GLU A 140 -1.69 5.31 -13.50
C GLU A 140 -0.33 5.56 -12.83
N GLU A 141 -0.05 6.81 -12.42
CA GLU A 141 1.18 7.19 -11.72
C GLU A 141 1.02 7.07 -10.19
N LEU A 142 -0.20 6.88 -9.67
CA LEU A 142 -0.49 6.96 -8.24
C LEU A 142 0.25 5.90 -7.42
N THR A 143 0.28 4.66 -7.91
CA THR A 143 1.01 3.56 -7.24
C THR A 143 2.51 3.82 -7.24
N GLY A 144 3.09 4.25 -8.36
CA GLY A 144 4.52 4.56 -8.46
C GLY A 144 4.92 5.79 -7.64
N GLY A 145 4.06 6.82 -7.59
CA GLY A 145 4.25 8.00 -6.75
C GLY A 145 4.24 7.67 -5.26
N ASN A 146 3.29 6.85 -4.80
CA ASN A 146 3.30 6.35 -3.42
C ASN A 146 4.55 5.47 -3.17
N GLY A 147 4.94 4.62 -4.13
CA GLY A 147 6.16 3.82 -4.02
C GLY A 147 7.43 4.65 -3.83
N LEU A 148 7.58 5.75 -4.59
CA LEU A 148 8.68 6.70 -4.42
C LEU A 148 8.62 7.40 -3.06
N VAL A 149 7.46 7.89 -2.65
CA VAL A 149 7.22 8.55 -1.35
C VAL A 149 7.62 7.64 -0.19
N GLU A 150 7.23 6.37 -0.22
CA GLU A 150 7.55 5.38 0.82
C GLU A 150 9.03 5.01 0.82
N MET A 151 9.61 4.76 -0.36
CA MET A 151 11.06 4.52 -0.51
C MET A 151 11.88 5.71 0.01
N GLY A 152 11.54 6.92 -0.43
CA GLY A 152 12.22 8.16 -0.03
C GLY A 152 12.14 8.38 1.47
N THR A 153 10.98 8.16 2.07
CA THR A 153 10.82 8.23 3.54
C THR A 153 11.71 7.22 4.25
N SER A 154 11.71 5.96 3.81
CA SER A 154 12.50 4.89 4.44
C SER A 154 14.00 5.17 4.38
N ILE A 155 14.50 5.65 3.24
CA ILE A 155 15.91 6.02 3.06
C ILE A 155 16.24 7.28 3.88
N SER A 156 15.39 8.30 3.86
CA SER A 156 15.58 9.52 4.65
C SER A 156 15.64 9.24 6.16
N ILE A 157 14.77 8.36 6.67
CA ILE A 157 14.80 7.94 8.07
C ILE A 157 16.15 7.30 8.39
N LEU A 158 16.60 6.34 7.58
CA LEU A 158 17.89 5.65 7.80
C LEU A 158 19.07 6.62 7.77
N CYS A 159 19.18 7.43 6.71
CA CYS A 159 20.25 8.40 6.56
C CYS A 159 20.23 9.43 7.69
N GLY A 160 19.04 9.89 8.09
CA GLY A 160 18.88 10.85 9.18
C GLY A 160 19.29 10.26 10.51
N MET A 161 18.96 8.99 10.76
CA MET A 161 19.38 8.32 11.99
C MET A 161 20.89 8.14 12.08
N ILE A 162 21.52 7.70 10.98
CA ILE A 162 22.98 7.56 10.90
C ILE A 162 23.65 8.92 11.10
N PHE A 163 23.21 9.94 10.34
CA PHE A 163 23.79 11.27 10.42
C PHE A 163 23.66 11.87 11.83
N GLY A 164 22.44 11.87 12.40
CA GLY A 164 22.20 12.40 13.75
C GLY A 164 22.96 11.68 14.86
N GLY A 165 23.13 10.36 14.75
CA GLY A 165 23.90 9.57 15.71
C GLY A 165 25.41 9.83 15.66
N LEU A 166 25.94 10.21 14.50
CA LEU A 166 27.37 10.45 14.30
C LEU A 166 27.80 11.91 14.55
N ILE A 167 26.88 12.87 14.58
CA ILE A 167 27.21 14.31 14.73
C ILE A 167 28.14 14.55 15.92
N PHE A 168 27.83 14.01 17.09
CA PHE A 168 28.62 14.24 18.31
C PHE A 168 29.96 13.50 18.29
N GLN A 169 30.02 12.32 17.64
CA GLN A 169 31.26 11.57 17.50
C GLN A 169 32.25 12.27 16.58
N ILE A 170 31.76 12.88 15.50
CA ILE A 170 32.59 13.56 14.49
C ILE A 170 32.98 14.97 14.95
N ALA A 171 32.02 15.74 15.48
CA ALA A 171 32.25 17.13 15.86
C ALA A 171 32.93 17.29 17.23
N GLY A 172 33.00 16.23 18.04
CA GLY A 172 33.63 16.25 19.36
C GLY A 172 33.06 17.35 20.25
N SER A 173 33.93 18.24 20.73
CA SER A 173 33.54 19.39 21.57
C SER A 173 32.57 20.37 20.90
N HIS A 174 32.46 20.35 19.56
CA HIS A 174 31.52 21.19 18.81
C HIS A 174 30.20 20.47 18.53
N GLY A 175 29.96 19.29 19.11
CA GLY A 175 28.75 18.47 18.93
C GLY A 175 27.44 19.26 19.04
N PRO A 176 27.19 19.98 20.15
CA PRO A 176 25.97 20.75 20.31
C PRO A 176 25.74 21.81 19.21
N VAL A 177 26.79 22.54 18.84
CA VAL A 177 26.73 23.57 17.79
C VAL A 177 26.51 22.92 16.41
N ALA A 178 27.20 21.82 16.12
CA ALA A 178 27.03 21.08 14.87
C ALA A 178 25.61 20.53 14.72
N ALA A 179 25.03 19.97 15.79
CA ALA A 179 23.64 19.50 15.82
C ALA A 179 22.67 20.65 15.57
N ALA A 180 22.84 21.78 16.27
CA ALA A 180 22.04 22.99 16.10
C ALA A 180 22.08 23.55 14.67
N THR A 181 23.27 23.68 14.09
CA THR A 181 23.44 24.17 12.72
C THR A 181 22.81 23.21 11.70
N ALA A 182 23.00 21.89 11.87
CA ALA A 182 22.46 20.90 10.96
C ALA A 182 20.93 20.96 10.87
N VAL A 183 20.24 20.90 12.02
CA VAL A 183 18.76 20.86 12.03
C VAL A 183 18.11 22.12 11.47
N ILE A 184 18.72 23.29 11.70
CA ILE A 184 18.27 24.57 11.11
C ILE A 184 18.54 24.59 9.61
N ALA A 185 19.74 24.23 9.17
CA ALA A 185 20.12 24.28 7.75
C ALA A 185 19.21 23.38 6.90
N ILE A 186 18.90 22.18 7.41
CA ILE A 186 17.98 21.24 6.75
C ILE A 186 16.56 21.83 6.69
N ALA A 187 16.04 22.39 7.78
CA ALA A 187 14.71 23.00 7.83
C ALA A 187 14.58 24.20 6.87
N VAL A 188 15.60 25.07 6.82
CA VAL A 188 15.64 26.20 5.88
C VAL A 188 15.64 25.70 4.43
N THR A 189 16.44 24.67 4.13
CA THR A 189 16.46 24.05 2.80
C THR A 189 15.09 23.47 2.45
N GLY A 190 14.45 22.75 3.38
CA GLY A 190 13.09 22.22 3.21
C GLY A 190 12.07 23.31 2.90
N ASN A 191 12.10 24.44 3.60
CA ASN A 191 11.22 25.58 3.33
C ASN A 191 11.46 26.23 1.97
N LEU A 192 12.72 26.38 1.55
CA LEU A 192 13.06 26.93 0.24
C LEU A 192 12.49 26.04 -0.88
N VAL A 193 12.65 24.72 -0.75
CA VAL A 193 12.10 23.75 -1.71
C VAL A 193 10.57 23.71 -1.66
N ALA A 194 9.94 23.89 -0.49
CA ALA A 194 8.48 23.94 -0.34
C ALA A 194 7.81 25.04 -1.18
N ARG A 195 8.50 26.14 -1.42
CA ARG A 195 8.00 27.23 -2.28
C ARG A 195 7.94 26.85 -3.76
N LEU A 196 8.63 25.78 -4.17
CA LEU A 196 8.64 25.25 -5.54
C LEU A 196 7.55 24.18 -5.77
N VAL A 197 6.87 23.73 -4.72
CA VAL A 197 5.74 22.79 -4.83
C VAL A 197 4.61 23.44 -5.65
N PRO A 198 3.97 22.73 -6.59
CA PRO A 198 2.86 23.31 -7.35
C PRO A 198 1.67 23.68 -6.45
N LYS A 199 0.95 24.75 -6.83
CA LYS A 199 -0.34 25.11 -6.21
C LYS A 199 -1.36 24.00 -6.42
N VAL A 200 -2.07 23.63 -5.36
CA VAL A 200 -3.18 22.68 -5.41
C VAL A 200 -4.32 23.20 -4.56
N ASP A 201 -5.47 23.40 -5.21
CA ASP A 201 -6.64 24.00 -4.59
C ASP A 201 -7.12 23.25 -3.34
N ALA A 202 -7.79 24.00 -2.46
CA ALA A 202 -8.43 23.46 -1.28
C ALA A 202 -9.52 22.43 -1.67
N GLY A 203 -9.64 21.36 -0.89
CA GLY A 203 -10.69 20.36 -1.11
C GLY A 203 -12.07 20.87 -0.72
N ALA A 204 -12.14 21.72 0.30
CA ALA A 204 -13.37 22.35 0.79
C ALA A 204 -13.07 23.74 1.40
N PRO A 205 -12.88 24.80 0.58
CA PRO A 205 -12.50 26.14 1.07
C PRO A 205 -13.52 26.76 2.04
N GLU A 206 -14.80 26.43 1.86
CA GLU A 206 -15.91 26.91 2.70
C GLU A 206 -16.09 26.12 4.01
N LEU A 207 -15.23 25.12 4.28
CA LEU A 207 -15.32 24.33 5.50
C LEU A 207 -15.19 25.21 6.75
N LYS A 208 -16.14 25.11 7.67
CA LYS A 208 -16.05 25.75 9.00
C LYS A 208 -15.30 24.82 9.94
N ILE A 209 -14.20 25.32 10.50
CA ILE A 209 -13.34 24.53 11.40
C ILE A 209 -14.04 24.42 12.76
N ASN A 210 -14.27 23.18 13.19
CA ASN A 210 -14.66 22.86 14.55
C ASN A 210 -13.39 22.69 15.40
N TRP A 211 -13.22 23.60 16.36
CA TRP A 211 -12.06 23.62 17.26
C TRP A 211 -12.13 22.56 18.36
N ASN A 212 -13.28 21.92 18.57
CA ASN A 212 -13.42 20.86 19.58
C ASN A 212 -12.94 19.50 19.01
N PRO A 213 -11.80 18.96 19.49
CA PRO A 213 -11.17 17.80 18.88
C PRO A 213 -11.95 16.50 19.10
N ILE A 214 -12.72 16.37 20.19
CA ILE A 214 -13.44 15.13 20.52
C ILE A 214 -14.61 14.83 19.57
N PRO A 215 -15.61 15.73 19.41
CA PRO A 215 -16.71 15.49 18.48
C PRO A 215 -16.21 15.42 17.04
N GLU A 216 -15.18 16.20 16.70
CA GLU A 216 -14.58 16.16 15.37
C GLU A 216 -13.87 14.83 15.10
N SER A 217 -13.09 14.32 16.06
CA SER A 217 -12.46 12.99 15.93
C SER A 217 -13.52 11.91 15.69
N ARG A 218 -14.65 11.96 16.40
CA ARG A 218 -15.78 11.03 16.16
C ARG A 218 -16.41 11.21 14.77
N ALA A 219 -16.52 12.43 14.27
CA ALA A 219 -17.02 12.71 12.93
C ALA A 219 -16.07 12.18 11.84
N ILE A 220 -14.77 12.44 11.98
CA ILE A 220 -13.72 11.96 11.07
C ILE A 220 -13.62 10.43 11.08
N MET A 221 -13.73 9.78 12.24
CA MET A 221 -13.74 8.32 12.31
C MET A 221 -14.98 7.74 11.61
N ARG A 222 -16.15 8.38 11.70
CA ARG A 222 -17.34 7.98 10.92
C ARG A 222 -17.13 8.17 9.42
N LEU A 223 -16.55 9.29 9.01
CA LEU A 223 -16.22 9.57 7.61
C LEU A 223 -15.27 8.52 7.03
N THR A 224 -14.19 8.21 7.75
CA THR A 224 -13.18 7.21 7.38
C THR A 224 -13.78 5.80 7.22
N ARG A 225 -14.84 5.51 7.98
CA ARG A 225 -15.53 4.21 7.96
C ARG A 225 -16.70 4.14 6.97
N ARG A 226 -17.02 5.24 6.27
CA ARG A 226 -18.17 5.34 5.35
C ARG A 226 -18.05 4.40 4.16
N THR A 227 -16.87 4.36 3.54
CA THR A 227 -16.60 3.51 2.38
C THR A 227 -15.90 2.22 2.84
N PRO A 228 -16.49 1.02 2.66
CA PRO A 228 -15.92 -0.23 3.17
C PRO A 228 -14.48 -0.50 2.70
N ALA A 229 -14.17 -0.24 1.41
CA ALA A 229 -12.82 -0.41 0.88
C ALA A 229 -11.78 0.49 1.57
N VAL A 230 -12.11 1.78 1.75
CA VAL A 230 -11.26 2.76 2.46
C VAL A 230 -11.08 2.36 3.91
N ARG A 231 -12.18 2.01 4.61
CA ARG A 231 -12.14 1.54 5.99
C ARG A 231 -11.19 0.37 6.19
N ASN A 232 -11.29 -0.63 5.33
CA ASN A 232 -10.50 -1.86 5.45
C ASN A 232 -9.03 -1.61 5.10
N ALA A 233 -8.75 -0.71 4.14
CA ALA A 233 -7.38 -0.28 3.86
C ALA A 233 -6.76 0.52 5.01
N VAL A 234 -7.54 1.42 5.62
CA VAL A 234 -7.12 2.15 6.83
C VAL A 234 -6.80 1.19 7.97
N LEU A 235 -7.63 0.16 8.19
CA LEU A 235 -7.34 -0.89 9.16
C LEU A 235 -6.07 -1.67 8.83
N GLY A 236 -5.86 -2.03 7.56
CA GLY A 236 -4.63 -2.67 7.11
C GLY A 236 -3.39 -1.83 7.39
N VAL A 237 -3.41 -0.54 7.06
CA VAL A 237 -2.30 0.38 7.34
C VAL A 237 -2.07 0.54 8.85
N SER A 238 -3.13 0.65 9.66
CA SER A 238 -2.98 0.73 11.12
C SER A 238 -2.39 -0.55 11.72
N TRP A 239 -2.81 -1.72 11.25
CA TRP A 239 -2.22 -3.00 11.65
C TRP A 239 -0.75 -3.09 11.27
N PHE A 240 -0.38 -2.60 10.09
CA PHE A 240 1.01 -2.53 9.69
C PHE A 240 1.85 -1.65 10.64
N TRP A 241 1.34 -0.48 11.03
CA TRP A 241 2.02 0.37 12.02
C TRP A 241 2.19 -0.34 13.36
N PHE A 242 1.20 -1.14 13.79
CA PHE A 242 1.35 -1.98 14.98
C PHE A 242 2.52 -2.96 14.84
N VAL A 243 2.57 -3.72 13.74
CA VAL A 243 3.65 -4.68 13.46
C VAL A 243 5.01 -3.98 13.41
N GLY A 244 5.10 -2.88 12.68
CA GLY A 244 6.33 -2.07 12.56
C GLY A 244 6.80 -1.50 13.91
N THR A 245 5.88 -1.03 14.75
CA THR A 245 6.22 -0.54 16.10
C THR A 245 6.72 -1.66 17.00
N VAL A 246 6.06 -2.82 17.05
CA VAL A 246 6.55 -3.95 17.86
C VAL A 246 7.94 -4.36 17.39
N LEU A 247 8.14 -4.54 16.08
CA LEU A 247 9.42 -4.94 15.52
C LEU A 247 10.54 -3.94 15.85
N THR A 248 10.35 -2.67 15.51
CA THR A 248 11.39 -1.64 15.65
C THR A 248 11.71 -1.32 17.11
N ALA A 249 10.71 -1.40 18.02
CA ALA A 249 10.95 -1.25 19.46
C ALA A 249 11.87 -2.33 20.04
N GLN A 250 11.88 -3.54 19.46
CA GLN A 250 12.75 -4.62 19.93
C GLN A 250 14.13 -4.65 19.26
N LEU A 251 14.30 -4.01 18.09
CA LEU A 251 15.54 -4.11 17.31
C LEU A 251 16.82 -3.73 18.08
N PRO A 252 16.87 -2.66 18.91
CA PRO A 252 18.08 -2.33 19.67
C PRO A 252 18.52 -3.46 20.60
N THR A 253 17.59 -3.99 21.41
CA THR A 253 17.88 -5.08 22.34
C THR A 253 18.10 -6.40 21.61
N TYR A 254 17.40 -6.64 20.48
CA TYR A 254 17.62 -7.81 19.63
C TYR A 254 19.04 -7.81 19.04
N ALA A 255 19.56 -6.65 18.61
CA ALA A 255 20.93 -6.53 18.13
C ALA A 255 21.94 -6.93 19.22
N GLN A 256 21.71 -6.48 20.45
CA GLN A 256 22.57 -6.79 21.59
C GLN A 256 22.50 -8.27 21.99
N VAL A 257 21.29 -8.78 22.25
CA VAL A 257 21.08 -10.09 22.88
C VAL A 257 21.11 -11.24 21.87
N ASN A 258 20.53 -11.03 20.67
CA ASN A 258 20.33 -12.09 19.69
C ASN A 258 21.31 -12.03 18.51
N LEU A 259 21.71 -10.83 18.06
CA LEU A 259 22.73 -10.69 17.01
C LEU A 259 24.15 -10.70 17.58
N GLY A 260 24.34 -10.22 18.81
CA GLY A 260 25.62 -10.25 19.52
C GLY A 260 26.48 -9.01 19.30
N GLY A 261 25.89 -7.87 18.97
CA GLY A 261 26.63 -6.61 18.78
C GLY A 261 25.88 -5.41 19.32
N GLN A 262 26.52 -4.25 19.36
CA GLN A 262 25.98 -3.07 20.02
C GLN A 262 25.21 -2.17 19.02
N GLN A 263 25.43 -0.86 19.08
CA GLN A 263 24.76 0.14 18.25
C GLN A 263 24.96 -0.09 16.74
N ASP A 264 26.13 -0.56 16.32
CA ASP A 264 26.44 -0.77 14.89
C ASP A 264 25.56 -1.86 14.26
N LEU A 265 25.33 -2.97 14.96
CA LEU A 265 24.44 -4.03 14.47
C LEU A 265 22.97 -3.62 14.51
N TYR A 266 22.56 -2.79 15.46
CA TYR A 266 21.23 -2.20 15.47
C TYR A 266 21.01 -1.33 14.22
N VAL A 267 21.93 -0.42 13.92
CA VAL A 267 21.87 0.44 12.73
C VAL A 267 21.92 -0.40 11.45
N PHE A 268 22.75 -1.45 11.42
CA PHE A 268 22.81 -2.38 10.30
C PHE A 268 21.48 -3.13 10.08
N ALA A 269 20.86 -3.66 11.14
CA ALA A 269 19.57 -4.34 11.06
C ALA A 269 18.46 -3.38 10.57
N LEU A 270 18.45 -2.15 11.06
CA LEU A 270 17.53 -1.12 10.59
C LEU A 270 17.78 -0.75 9.13
N ALA A 271 19.04 -0.69 8.69
CA ALA A 271 19.40 -0.44 7.30
C ALA A 271 18.85 -1.51 6.36
N LEU A 272 19.00 -2.79 6.74
CA LEU A 272 18.45 -3.91 5.98
C LEU A 272 16.93 -3.82 5.82
N PHE A 273 16.22 -3.52 6.91
CA PHE A 273 14.78 -3.31 6.90
C PHE A 273 14.36 -2.12 6.02
N SER A 274 15.05 -0.99 6.11
CA SER A 274 14.77 0.21 5.30
C SER A 274 15.06 0.01 3.81
N ILE A 275 16.17 -0.68 3.47
CA ILE A 275 16.50 -1.05 2.09
C ILE A 275 15.43 -2.00 1.53
N GLY A 276 15.05 -3.02 2.30
CA GLY A 276 13.96 -3.92 1.95
C GLY A 276 12.68 -3.13 1.64
N THR A 277 12.28 -2.22 2.53
CA THR A 277 11.08 -1.37 2.35
C THR A 277 11.15 -0.51 1.09
N GLY A 278 12.31 0.08 0.80
CA GLY A 278 12.52 0.82 -0.45
C GLY A 278 12.38 -0.06 -1.69
N VAL A 279 13.02 -1.23 -1.71
CA VAL A 279 12.95 -2.18 -2.82
C VAL A 279 11.52 -2.68 -3.03
N GLY A 280 10.84 -3.09 -1.96
CA GLY A 280 9.44 -3.53 -1.99
C GLY A 280 8.50 -2.46 -2.54
N SER A 281 8.68 -1.22 -2.09
CA SER A 281 7.87 -0.08 -2.54
C SER A 281 8.05 0.20 -4.03
N LEU A 282 9.29 0.11 -4.53
CA LEU A 282 9.58 0.27 -5.96
C LEU A 282 9.09 -0.91 -6.81
N LEU A 283 9.15 -2.13 -6.27
CA LEU A 283 8.63 -3.33 -6.95
C LEU A 283 7.11 -3.28 -7.09
N CYS A 284 6.40 -2.62 -6.18
CA CYS A 284 4.95 -2.50 -6.21
C CYS A 284 4.44 -1.97 -7.57
N GLU A 285 5.02 -0.91 -8.12
CA GLU A 285 4.61 -0.36 -9.43
C GLU A 285 4.82 -1.36 -10.57
N ARG A 286 5.95 -2.07 -10.56
CA ARG A 286 6.26 -3.08 -11.59
C ARG A 286 5.30 -4.25 -11.53
N LEU A 287 4.97 -4.72 -10.33
CA LEU A 287 4.07 -5.85 -10.13
C LEU A 287 2.59 -5.47 -10.34
N SER A 288 2.22 -4.21 -10.08
CA SER A 288 0.85 -3.71 -10.23
C SER A 288 0.49 -3.32 -11.67
N GLY A 289 1.44 -3.33 -12.60
CA GLY A 289 1.22 -2.94 -13.98
C GLY A 289 0.73 -1.49 -14.12
N ARG A 290 1.14 -0.59 -13.20
CA ARG A 290 0.70 0.82 -13.13
C ARG A 290 -0.79 1.03 -12.82
N THR A 291 -1.45 0.03 -12.27
CA THR A 291 -2.79 0.19 -11.69
C THR A 291 -2.73 0.14 -10.17
N VAL A 292 -3.82 0.51 -9.51
CA VAL A 292 -4.00 0.29 -8.07
C VAL A 292 -4.35 -1.20 -7.87
N GLU A 293 -3.33 -2.05 -7.90
CA GLU A 293 -3.47 -3.50 -7.81
C GLU A 293 -3.45 -3.96 -6.35
N ILE A 294 -4.64 -4.11 -5.79
CA ILE A 294 -4.81 -4.53 -4.40
C ILE A 294 -4.46 -6.01 -4.17
N GLY A 295 -4.29 -6.80 -5.24
CA GLY A 295 -3.80 -8.18 -5.16
C GLY A 295 -2.39 -8.32 -4.59
N LEU A 296 -1.59 -7.24 -4.50
CA LEU A 296 -0.27 -7.28 -3.86
C LEU A 296 -0.34 -7.26 -2.32
N VAL A 297 -1.47 -6.82 -1.74
CA VAL A 297 -1.62 -6.72 -0.28
C VAL A 297 -1.51 -8.08 0.42
N PRO A 298 -2.17 -9.16 -0.04
CA PRO A 298 -1.95 -10.50 0.52
C PRO A 298 -0.52 -10.99 0.43
N LEU A 299 0.17 -10.72 -0.69
CA LEU A 299 1.57 -11.07 -0.86
C LEU A 299 2.44 -10.40 0.21
N GLY A 300 2.23 -9.10 0.41
CA GLY A 300 2.88 -8.33 1.48
C GLY A 300 2.58 -8.89 2.87
N ALA A 301 1.31 -9.13 3.19
CA ALA A 301 0.91 -9.59 4.52
C ALA A 301 1.50 -10.96 4.88
N PHE A 302 1.36 -11.95 3.99
CA PHE A 302 1.90 -13.30 4.23
C PHE A 302 3.42 -13.34 4.17
N GLY A 303 4.04 -12.51 3.32
CA GLY A 303 5.50 -12.37 3.29
C GLY A 303 6.05 -11.84 4.61
N ILE A 304 5.46 -10.77 5.18
CA ILE A 304 5.85 -10.26 6.51
C ILE A 304 5.75 -11.38 7.56
N SER A 305 4.64 -12.13 7.58
CA SER A 305 4.48 -13.27 8.50
C SER A 305 5.54 -14.35 8.31
N ALA A 306 5.83 -14.72 7.06
CA ALA A 306 6.77 -15.78 6.75
C ALA A 306 8.19 -15.45 7.22
N PHE A 307 8.67 -14.23 6.96
CA PHE A 307 10.01 -13.82 7.38
C PHE A 307 10.10 -13.50 8.87
N LEU A 308 9.03 -13.01 9.53
CA LEU A 308 9.01 -12.91 11.00
C LEU A 308 9.04 -14.29 11.68
N LEU A 309 8.32 -15.26 11.11
CA LEU A 309 8.34 -16.65 11.58
C LEU A 309 9.71 -17.29 11.36
N ASP A 310 10.33 -17.06 10.20
CA ASP A 310 11.66 -17.57 9.89
C ASP A 310 12.72 -16.96 10.80
N LEU A 311 12.63 -15.66 11.07
CA LEU A 311 13.52 -14.93 11.99
C LEU A 311 13.54 -15.55 13.39
N TYR A 312 12.39 -16.01 13.89
CA TYR A 312 12.31 -16.75 15.16
C TYR A 312 13.09 -18.07 15.08
N PHE A 313 12.91 -18.86 14.02
CA PHE A 313 13.61 -20.13 13.87
C PHE A 313 15.09 -19.97 13.52
N ALA A 314 15.47 -18.86 12.89
CA ALA A 314 16.84 -18.53 12.57
C ALA A 314 17.66 -18.18 13.82
N ARG A 315 17.03 -17.51 14.81
CA ARG A 315 17.68 -17.16 16.08
C ARG A 315 16.69 -17.19 17.26
N PRO A 316 16.37 -18.40 17.79
CA PRO A 316 15.43 -18.54 18.89
C PRO A 316 16.05 -18.18 20.26
N GLY A 317 17.37 -18.21 20.37
CA GLY A 317 18.12 -17.94 21.60
C GLY A 317 19.08 -16.75 21.49
N ALA A 318 19.95 -16.62 22.49
CA ALA A 318 21.00 -15.60 22.52
C ALA A 318 22.04 -15.81 21.41
N ALA A 319 22.81 -14.75 21.13
CA ALA A 319 23.93 -14.83 20.21
C ALA A 319 25.03 -15.79 20.73
N PRO A 320 25.70 -16.56 19.85
CA PRO A 320 26.78 -17.46 20.20
C PRO A 320 28.08 -16.72 20.52
N ALA A 321 28.19 -15.45 20.11
CA ALA A 321 29.28 -14.56 20.50
C ALA A 321 28.74 -13.14 20.66
N THR A 322 29.41 -12.35 21.48
CA THR A 322 29.08 -10.95 21.79
C THR A 322 30.13 -9.99 21.21
N ASP A 323 29.81 -8.69 21.24
CA ASP A 323 30.67 -7.59 20.79
C ASP A 323 31.17 -7.73 19.35
N LEU A 324 30.32 -8.26 18.49
CA LEU A 324 30.59 -8.44 17.08
C LEU A 324 30.48 -7.12 16.32
N SER A 325 31.51 -6.84 15.52
CA SER A 325 31.38 -5.89 14.40
C SER A 325 30.48 -6.43 13.30
N ILE A 326 30.03 -5.57 12.38
CA ILE A 326 29.22 -5.97 11.21
C ILE A 326 29.95 -7.05 10.39
N GLY A 327 31.25 -6.91 10.17
CA GLY A 327 32.04 -7.89 9.41
C GLY A 327 32.08 -9.26 10.08
N GLN A 328 32.28 -9.29 11.41
CA GLN A 328 32.28 -10.54 12.18
C GLN A 328 30.89 -11.17 12.26
N PHE A 329 29.84 -10.37 12.39
CA PHE A 329 28.46 -10.86 12.35
C PHE A 329 28.14 -11.54 11.02
N VAL A 330 28.49 -10.93 9.89
CA VAL A 330 28.24 -11.50 8.55
C VAL A 330 28.97 -12.84 8.37
N GLN A 331 30.10 -13.04 9.03
CA GLN A 331 30.84 -14.31 8.99
C GLN A 331 30.25 -15.39 9.92
N GLN A 332 29.34 -15.06 10.85
CA GLN A 332 28.72 -16.06 11.71
C GLN A 332 27.81 -17.02 10.95
N ALA A 333 27.81 -18.28 11.38
CA ALA A 333 26.84 -19.26 10.87
C ALA A 333 25.40 -18.79 11.14
N GLY A 334 24.58 -18.79 10.10
CA GLY A 334 23.17 -18.37 10.16
C GLY A 334 22.91 -16.87 10.01
N SER A 335 23.94 -16.01 10.00
CA SER A 335 23.78 -14.56 9.84
C SER A 335 23.12 -14.17 8.52
N VAL A 336 23.46 -14.85 7.43
CA VAL A 336 22.87 -14.61 6.09
C VAL A 336 21.36 -14.82 6.10
N ARG A 337 20.87 -15.82 6.84
CA ARG A 337 19.42 -16.07 6.98
C ARG A 337 18.75 -14.90 7.69
N LEU A 338 19.33 -14.41 8.78
CA LEU A 338 18.82 -13.23 9.52
C LEU A 338 18.82 -11.96 8.65
N ILE A 339 19.86 -11.78 7.82
CA ILE A 339 19.94 -10.66 6.88
C ILE A 339 18.82 -10.75 5.84
N VAL A 340 18.60 -11.93 5.27
CA VAL A 340 17.52 -12.19 4.31
C VAL A 340 16.15 -11.96 4.97
N ASP A 341 15.97 -12.37 6.23
CA ASP A 341 14.74 -12.17 6.98
C ASP A 341 14.44 -10.68 7.17
N LEU A 342 15.41 -9.89 7.66
CA LEU A 342 15.24 -8.46 7.87
C LEU A 342 14.95 -7.70 6.57
N VAL A 343 15.66 -8.02 5.48
CA VAL A 343 15.39 -7.47 4.15
C VAL A 343 14.01 -7.92 3.66
N GLY A 344 13.66 -9.19 3.86
CA GLY A 344 12.38 -9.78 3.47
C GLY A 344 11.20 -9.08 4.16
N ILE A 345 11.25 -8.92 5.48
CA ILE A 345 10.21 -8.21 6.24
C ILE A 345 10.02 -6.79 5.67
N GLY A 346 11.11 -6.07 5.40
CA GLY A 346 11.05 -4.75 4.75
C GLY A 346 10.46 -4.81 3.32
N LEU A 347 10.89 -5.75 2.48
CA LEU A 347 10.39 -5.90 1.11
C LEU A 347 8.88 -6.11 1.06
N PHE A 348 8.38 -7.04 1.88
CA PHE A 348 6.96 -7.33 1.92
C PHE A 348 6.14 -6.24 2.62
N THR A 349 6.77 -5.46 3.50
CA THR A 349 6.23 -4.20 4.03
C THR A 349 5.93 -3.19 2.91
N GLY A 350 6.89 -2.94 2.01
CA GLY A 350 6.67 -2.04 0.87
C GLY A 350 5.54 -2.51 -0.06
N LEU A 351 5.47 -3.82 -0.33
CA LEU A 351 4.40 -4.43 -1.14
C LEU A 351 3.02 -4.40 -0.47
N PHE A 352 2.98 -4.28 0.86
CA PHE A 352 1.74 -4.19 1.63
C PHE A 352 1.20 -2.75 1.67
N VAL A 353 2.06 -1.78 2.02
CA VAL A 353 1.62 -0.42 2.40
C VAL A 353 1.29 0.46 1.18
N VAL A 354 2.13 0.41 0.14
CA VAL A 354 1.97 1.24 -1.07
C VAL A 354 0.59 1.09 -1.74
N PRO A 355 0.08 -0.12 -2.04
CA PRO A 355 -1.21 -0.26 -2.69
C PRO A 355 -2.38 0.15 -1.78
N LEU A 356 -2.25 0.06 -0.45
CA LEU A 356 -3.29 0.50 0.48
C LEU A 356 -3.43 2.02 0.50
N PHE A 357 -2.31 2.77 0.48
CA PHE A 357 -2.37 4.23 0.36
C PHE A 357 -2.93 4.67 -0.99
N ALA A 358 -2.49 4.03 -2.08
CA ALA A 358 -3.05 4.30 -3.41
C ALA A 358 -4.56 3.99 -3.47
N LEU A 359 -5.04 2.95 -2.76
CA LEU A 359 -6.46 2.63 -2.67
C LEU A 359 -7.25 3.69 -1.87
N ILE A 360 -6.74 4.12 -0.71
CA ILE A 360 -7.36 5.18 0.09
C ILE A 360 -7.48 6.46 -0.75
N GLN A 361 -6.40 6.83 -1.43
CA GLN A 361 -6.34 8.04 -2.24
C GLN A 361 -7.26 8.00 -3.46
N SER A 362 -7.35 6.85 -4.15
CA SER A 362 -8.20 6.70 -5.34
C SER A 362 -9.69 6.53 -5.04
N ARG A 363 -10.04 5.99 -3.86
CA ARG A 363 -11.44 5.69 -3.48
C ARG A 363 -12.08 6.73 -2.58
N THR A 364 -11.34 7.74 -2.13
CA THR A 364 -11.86 8.81 -1.30
C THR A 364 -12.10 10.08 -2.13
N PRO A 365 -13.28 10.72 -2.03
CA PRO A 365 -13.54 11.99 -2.70
C PRO A 365 -12.52 13.07 -2.33
N LYS A 366 -12.10 13.89 -3.29
CA LYS A 366 -11.07 14.94 -3.10
C LYS A 366 -11.39 15.90 -1.94
N ALA A 367 -12.67 16.24 -1.75
CA ALA A 367 -13.16 17.13 -0.69
C ALA A 367 -13.17 16.52 0.73
N GLU A 368 -12.82 15.23 0.84
CA GLU A 368 -12.81 14.48 2.11
C GLU A 368 -11.47 13.83 2.40
N LEU A 369 -10.56 13.79 1.42
CA LEU A 369 -9.33 13.01 1.48
C LEU A 369 -8.43 13.44 2.64
N SER A 370 -8.28 14.73 2.89
CA SER A 370 -7.43 15.24 3.99
C SER A 370 -7.99 14.79 5.34
N ARG A 371 -9.31 14.84 5.50
CA ARG A 371 -9.98 14.38 6.73
C ARG A 371 -9.94 12.87 6.90
N VAL A 372 -10.04 12.09 5.84
CA VAL A 372 -9.88 10.63 5.90
C VAL A 372 -8.44 10.24 6.29
N ILE A 373 -7.43 10.93 5.76
CA ILE A 373 -6.02 10.71 6.17
C ILE A 373 -5.80 11.12 7.63
N ALA A 374 -6.45 12.18 8.11
CA ALA A 374 -6.45 12.50 9.54
C ALA A 374 -7.07 11.39 10.40
N GLY A 375 -8.18 10.78 9.95
CA GLY A 375 -8.76 9.62 10.62
C GLY A 375 -7.85 8.40 10.65
N LEU A 376 -7.15 8.15 9.54
CA LEU A 376 -6.07 7.16 9.47
C LEU A 376 -4.98 7.45 10.51
N ASN A 377 -4.52 8.69 10.65
CA ASN A 377 -3.48 9.07 11.61
C ASN A 377 -3.91 8.85 13.07
N ILE A 378 -5.17 9.17 13.42
CA ILE A 378 -5.72 8.90 14.76
C ILE A 378 -5.69 7.38 15.03
N GLN A 379 -6.16 6.58 14.07
CA GLN A 379 -6.19 5.14 14.23
C GLN A 379 -4.78 4.52 14.30
N ASN A 380 -3.86 4.99 13.47
CA ASN A 380 -2.46 4.56 13.51
C ASN A 380 -1.82 4.89 14.87
N SER A 381 -2.05 6.08 15.40
CA SER A 381 -1.53 6.49 16.71
C SER A 381 -2.02 5.57 17.83
N LEU A 382 -3.30 5.18 17.81
CA LEU A 382 -3.86 4.21 18.74
C LEU A 382 -3.17 2.84 18.63
N PHE A 383 -2.93 2.36 17.40
CA PHE A 383 -2.25 1.09 17.16
C PHE A 383 -0.78 1.13 17.58
N ILE A 384 -0.07 2.23 17.34
CA ILE A 384 1.33 2.41 17.78
C ILE A 384 1.43 2.41 19.31
N VAL A 385 0.58 3.16 20.01
CA VAL A 385 0.57 3.17 21.48
C VAL A 385 0.21 1.79 22.03
N SER A 386 -0.78 1.12 21.42
CA SER A 386 -1.16 -0.25 21.82
C SER A 386 -0.03 -1.25 21.58
N ALA A 387 0.69 -1.14 20.46
CA ALA A 387 1.86 -1.97 20.13
C ALA A 387 2.98 -1.80 21.16
N ALA A 388 3.29 -0.56 21.57
CA ALA A 388 4.30 -0.31 22.59
C ALA A 388 3.90 -0.92 23.94
N ILE A 389 2.65 -0.70 24.38
CA ILE A 389 2.15 -1.24 25.65
C ILE A 389 2.14 -2.78 25.64
N ILE A 390 1.62 -3.40 24.58
CA ILE A 390 1.54 -4.86 24.45
C ILE A 390 2.95 -5.46 24.34
N GLY A 391 3.85 -4.84 23.57
CA GLY A 391 5.23 -5.28 23.43
C GLY A 391 5.99 -5.31 24.76
N ILE A 392 5.77 -4.31 25.62
CA ILE A 392 6.32 -4.28 26.99
C ILE A 392 5.64 -5.34 27.86
N ALA A 393 4.31 -5.40 27.85
CA ALA A 393 3.54 -6.32 28.69
C ALA A 393 3.84 -7.80 28.41
N LEU A 394 4.08 -8.17 27.15
CA LEU A 394 4.42 -9.55 26.79
C LEU A 394 5.79 -10.00 27.32
N GLN A 395 6.71 -9.07 27.56
CA GLN A 395 8.09 -9.36 28.00
C GLN A 395 8.26 -9.24 29.52
N LEU A 396 7.35 -8.55 30.20
CA LEU A 396 7.36 -8.50 31.66
C LEU A 396 7.01 -9.87 32.24
N PRO A 397 7.75 -10.37 33.24
CA PRO A 397 7.41 -11.63 33.92
C PRO A 397 6.28 -11.45 34.94
N GLN A 398 6.13 -10.25 35.49
CA GLN A 398 5.08 -9.91 36.45
C GLN A 398 4.78 -8.41 36.39
N LEU A 399 3.52 -8.05 36.63
CA LEU A 399 3.06 -6.68 36.83
C LEU A 399 2.57 -6.51 38.26
N VAL A 400 3.08 -5.51 38.98
CA VAL A 400 2.63 -5.19 40.33
C VAL A 400 1.74 -3.96 40.27
N LEU A 401 0.44 -4.14 40.50
CA LEU A 401 -0.56 -3.06 40.53
C LEU A 401 -1.26 -3.05 41.88
N PHE A 402 -1.19 -1.93 42.60
CA PHE A 402 -1.82 -1.76 43.91
C PHE A 402 -1.49 -2.90 44.92
N GLY A 403 -0.25 -3.41 44.86
CA GLY A 403 0.19 -4.53 45.71
C GLY A 403 -0.18 -5.93 45.19
N VAL A 404 -0.98 -6.05 44.13
CA VAL A 404 -1.33 -7.32 43.49
C VAL A 404 -0.30 -7.67 42.43
N ARG A 405 0.28 -8.89 42.53
CA ARG A 405 1.20 -9.44 41.53
C ARG A 405 0.43 -10.21 40.48
N ILE A 406 0.43 -9.71 39.26
CA ILE A 406 -0.19 -10.35 38.09
C ILE A 406 0.93 -11.04 37.31
N PRO A 407 0.95 -12.39 37.21
CA PRO A 407 1.93 -13.09 36.39
C PRO A 407 1.69 -12.74 34.93
N LEU A 408 2.77 -12.44 34.21
CA LEU A 408 2.76 -12.11 32.79
C LEU A 408 3.65 -13.09 32.00
N PRO A 409 3.51 -13.15 30.66
CA PRO A 409 4.14 -14.21 29.87
C PRO A 409 5.67 -14.25 29.90
N GLY A 410 6.35 -13.12 30.14
CA GLY A 410 7.81 -13.05 30.17
C GLY A 410 8.49 -13.53 28.88
N LEU A 411 7.87 -13.27 27.72
CA LEU A 411 8.37 -13.73 26.42
C LEU A 411 9.73 -13.12 26.10
N SER A 412 10.62 -13.91 25.53
CA SER A 412 11.84 -13.42 24.88
C SER A 412 11.52 -12.66 23.59
N ILE A 413 12.45 -11.83 23.11
CA ILE A 413 12.26 -11.07 21.87
C ILE A 413 11.94 -11.96 20.65
N PRO A 414 12.64 -13.09 20.40
CA PRO A 414 12.24 -14.00 19.33
C PRO A 414 10.81 -14.53 19.49
N GLN A 415 10.38 -14.82 20.72
CA GLN A 415 8.99 -15.26 20.99
C GLN A 415 7.97 -14.14 20.74
N VAL A 416 8.33 -12.88 20.98
CA VAL A 416 7.51 -11.73 20.58
C VAL A 416 7.39 -11.65 19.06
N PHE A 417 8.47 -11.87 18.30
CA PHE A 417 8.41 -11.94 16.83
C PHE A 417 7.56 -13.11 16.33
N LEU A 418 7.63 -14.28 16.97
CA LEU A 418 6.74 -15.42 16.68
C LEU A 418 5.28 -15.06 16.94
N ALA A 419 4.96 -14.49 18.11
CA ALA A 419 3.61 -14.06 18.44
C ALA A 419 3.09 -13.03 17.43
N LEU A 420 3.96 -12.11 16.99
CA LEU A 420 3.65 -11.12 15.97
C LEU A 420 3.40 -11.74 14.60
N ALA A 421 4.19 -12.74 14.19
CA ALA A 421 4.00 -13.49 12.95
C ALA A 421 2.65 -14.22 12.92
N LEU A 422 2.30 -14.88 14.02
CA LEU A 422 1.02 -15.57 14.19
C LEU A 422 -0.15 -14.57 14.17
N ALA A 423 -0.07 -13.50 14.95
CA ALA A 423 -1.08 -12.45 14.98
C ALA A 423 -1.27 -11.81 13.59
N ASN A 424 -0.17 -11.49 12.89
CA ASN A 424 -0.22 -10.92 11.54
C ASN A 424 -0.88 -11.87 10.54
N THR A 425 -0.60 -13.18 10.66
CA THR A 425 -1.25 -14.20 9.83
C THR A 425 -2.75 -14.28 10.11
N LEU A 426 -3.16 -14.29 11.37
CA LEU A 426 -4.57 -14.33 11.76
C LEU A 426 -5.32 -13.08 11.30
N VAL A 427 -4.73 -11.90 11.49
CA VAL A 427 -5.32 -10.63 11.04
C VAL A 427 -5.40 -10.58 9.51
N ALA A 428 -4.36 -11.02 8.80
CA ALA A 428 -4.37 -11.10 7.34
C ALA A 428 -5.50 -12.02 6.85
N LEU A 429 -5.61 -13.23 7.41
CA LEU A 429 -6.70 -14.16 7.10
C LEU A 429 -8.07 -13.54 7.37
N TRP A 430 -8.25 -12.87 8.51
CA TRP A 430 -9.49 -12.21 8.87
C TRP A 430 -9.83 -11.06 7.90
N ILE A 431 -8.89 -10.16 7.59
CA ILE A 431 -9.09 -9.07 6.62
C ILE A 431 -9.47 -9.62 5.24
N PHE A 432 -8.88 -10.73 4.81
CA PHE A 432 -9.19 -11.33 3.51
C PHE A 432 -10.53 -12.08 3.47
N THR A 433 -11.05 -12.53 4.62
CA THR A 433 -12.46 -12.97 4.68
C THR A 433 -13.45 -11.79 4.61
N LEU A 434 -13.06 -10.61 5.12
CA LEU A 434 -13.87 -9.39 5.03
C LEU A 434 -13.83 -8.72 3.66
N VAL A 435 -12.70 -8.84 2.94
CA VAL A 435 -12.51 -8.28 1.60
C VAL A 435 -12.04 -9.38 0.65
N PRO A 436 -12.99 -10.19 0.16
CA PRO A 436 -12.75 -11.22 -0.86
C PRO A 436 -11.92 -10.73 -2.05
N GLU A 437 -12.10 -9.46 -2.43
CA GLU A 437 -11.43 -8.84 -3.58
C GLU A 437 -9.90 -8.88 -3.49
N PHE A 438 -9.31 -8.71 -2.30
CA PHE A 438 -7.85 -8.77 -2.12
C PHE A 438 -7.31 -10.16 -2.49
N LEU A 439 -7.89 -11.20 -1.90
CA LEU A 439 -7.48 -12.58 -2.17
C LEU A 439 -7.75 -12.97 -3.62
N MET A 440 -8.87 -12.52 -4.17
CA MET A 440 -9.25 -12.84 -5.54
C MET A 440 -8.33 -12.20 -6.56
N ARG A 441 -8.00 -10.92 -6.39
CA ARG A 441 -7.06 -10.25 -7.27
C ARG A 441 -5.66 -10.82 -7.10
N PHE A 442 -5.25 -11.18 -5.90
CA PHE A 442 -3.99 -11.90 -5.67
C PHE A 442 -3.95 -13.24 -6.41
N LEU A 443 -4.94 -14.11 -6.22
CA LEU A 443 -5.00 -15.42 -6.89
C LEU A 443 -5.06 -15.26 -8.41
N SER A 444 -5.83 -14.29 -8.90
CA SER A 444 -5.91 -13.98 -10.34
C SER A 444 -4.56 -13.52 -10.88
N TRP A 445 -3.91 -12.60 -10.16
CA TRP A 445 -2.61 -12.07 -10.51
C TRP A 445 -1.51 -13.13 -10.47
N VAL A 446 -1.45 -13.97 -9.43
CA VAL A 446 -0.51 -15.11 -9.33
C VAL A 446 -0.74 -16.08 -10.47
N LEU A 447 -2.00 -16.48 -10.69
CA LEU A 447 -2.34 -17.42 -11.72
C LEU A 447 -1.96 -16.89 -13.10
N VAL A 448 -2.30 -15.64 -13.40
CA VAL A 448 -1.95 -14.97 -14.66
C VAL A 448 -0.45 -14.85 -14.82
N SER A 449 0.27 -14.37 -13.80
CA SER A 449 1.70 -14.09 -13.87
C SER A 449 2.58 -15.36 -13.90
N VAL A 450 2.13 -16.45 -13.27
CA VAL A 450 2.87 -17.72 -13.22
C VAL A 450 2.54 -18.60 -14.43
N LEU A 451 1.25 -18.74 -14.78
CA LEU A 451 0.81 -19.68 -15.83
C LEU A 451 0.85 -19.08 -17.24
N TYR A 452 0.81 -17.75 -17.37
CA TYR A 452 0.63 -17.09 -18.66
C TYR A 452 1.64 -15.97 -18.90
N ARG A 453 2.07 -15.83 -20.16
CA ARG A 453 2.74 -14.62 -20.64
C ARG A 453 1.72 -13.82 -21.40
N LEU A 454 1.13 -12.85 -20.71
CA LEU A 454 0.07 -12.03 -21.26
C LEU A 454 0.64 -10.85 -22.05
N ARG A 455 0.11 -10.63 -23.25
CA ARG A 455 0.34 -9.43 -24.07
C ARG A 455 -0.99 -8.72 -24.26
N THR A 456 -1.01 -7.42 -24.07
CA THR A 456 -2.16 -6.57 -24.36
C THR A 456 -1.87 -5.76 -25.62
N ARG A 457 -2.88 -5.61 -26.47
CA ARG A 457 -2.83 -4.76 -27.66
C ARG A 457 -4.01 -3.80 -27.64
N ASP A 458 -3.69 -2.50 -27.63
CA ASP A 458 -4.63 -1.39 -27.74
C ASP A 458 -5.79 -1.38 -26.70
N ILE A 459 -5.64 -2.06 -25.57
CA ILE A 459 -6.63 -2.08 -24.47
C ILE A 459 -6.79 -0.67 -23.89
N ASP A 460 -5.69 -0.06 -23.45
CA ASP A 460 -5.67 1.28 -22.85
C ASP A 460 -6.10 2.38 -23.83
N ARG A 461 -6.09 2.10 -25.13
CA ARG A 461 -6.48 3.05 -26.18
C ARG A 461 -7.98 3.02 -26.46
N HIS A 462 -8.60 1.85 -26.39
CA HIS A 462 -9.98 1.66 -26.85
C HIS A 462 -10.99 1.38 -25.73
N VAL A 463 -10.56 0.88 -24.58
CA VAL A 463 -11.44 0.74 -23.41
C VAL A 463 -11.53 2.08 -22.70
N PRO A 464 -12.74 2.64 -22.53
CA PRO A 464 -12.88 3.97 -21.95
C PRO A 464 -12.61 3.98 -20.43
N ASP A 465 -11.83 4.97 -19.98
CA ASP A 465 -11.50 5.19 -18.56
C ASP A 465 -12.73 5.56 -17.70
N GLU A 466 -13.73 6.19 -18.31
CA GLU A 466 -14.99 6.60 -17.67
C GLU A 466 -16.21 6.31 -18.55
N GLY A 467 -17.39 6.24 -17.95
CA GLY A 467 -18.65 5.97 -18.68
C GLY A 467 -18.90 4.50 -18.99
N ALA A 468 -20.09 4.20 -19.51
CA ALA A 468 -20.55 2.84 -19.81
C ALA A 468 -20.02 2.35 -21.16
N ALA A 469 -19.65 1.06 -21.24
CA ALA A 469 -19.38 0.40 -22.51
C ALA A 469 -19.69 -1.10 -22.44
N LEU A 470 -20.10 -1.66 -23.58
CA LEU A 470 -20.33 -3.08 -23.76
C LEU A 470 -19.10 -3.72 -24.40
N LEU A 471 -18.44 -4.63 -23.68
CA LEU A 471 -17.29 -5.38 -24.19
C LEU A 471 -17.78 -6.69 -24.81
N VAL A 472 -17.34 -6.97 -26.02
CA VAL A 472 -17.74 -8.18 -26.77
C VAL A 472 -16.50 -8.99 -27.11
N CYS A 473 -16.42 -10.22 -26.61
CA CYS A 473 -15.23 -11.06 -26.79
C CYS A 473 -15.58 -12.50 -27.19
N ASN A 474 -14.63 -13.19 -27.83
CA ASN A 474 -14.73 -14.62 -28.11
C ASN A 474 -14.54 -15.47 -26.84
N HIS A 475 -15.10 -16.68 -26.83
CA HIS A 475 -15.18 -17.54 -25.64
C HIS A 475 -14.49 -18.90 -25.82
N VAL A 476 -13.22 -18.97 -25.42
CA VAL A 476 -12.32 -20.10 -25.64
C VAL A 476 -12.17 -20.98 -24.39
N SER A 477 -12.19 -20.39 -23.20
CA SER A 477 -11.86 -21.07 -21.94
C SER A 477 -12.69 -20.57 -20.76
N TYR A 478 -12.78 -21.41 -19.73
CA TYR A 478 -13.35 -21.03 -18.43
C TYR A 478 -12.58 -19.89 -17.75
N MET A 479 -11.35 -19.60 -18.19
CA MET A 479 -10.49 -18.56 -17.65
C MET A 479 -10.63 -17.20 -18.32
N ASP A 480 -11.42 -17.09 -19.41
CA ASP A 480 -11.50 -15.88 -20.23
C ASP A 480 -11.88 -14.64 -19.41
N ALA A 481 -12.90 -14.76 -18.57
CA ALA A 481 -13.33 -13.67 -17.69
C ALA A 481 -12.23 -13.25 -16.69
N LEU A 482 -11.44 -14.20 -16.18
CA LEU A 482 -10.35 -13.91 -15.25
C LEU A 482 -9.22 -13.15 -15.97
N ILE A 483 -8.86 -13.59 -17.17
CA ILE A 483 -7.81 -12.96 -17.98
C ILE A 483 -8.24 -11.55 -18.40
N LEU A 484 -9.47 -11.40 -18.89
CA LEU A 484 -10.03 -10.10 -19.24
C LEU A 484 -10.06 -9.16 -18.02
N SER A 485 -10.45 -9.66 -16.85
CA SER A 485 -10.44 -8.86 -15.61
C SER A 485 -9.03 -8.42 -15.17
N ALA A 486 -7.98 -9.15 -15.58
CA ALA A 486 -6.60 -8.82 -15.24
C ALA A 486 -5.97 -7.80 -16.21
N VAL A 487 -6.52 -7.64 -17.42
CA VAL A 487 -6.00 -6.67 -18.42
C VAL A 487 -6.84 -5.43 -18.57
N ILE A 488 -8.13 -5.51 -18.27
CA ILE A 488 -9.02 -4.37 -18.37
C ILE A 488 -8.84 -3.52 -17.11
N PRO A 489 -8.48 -2.23 -17.23
CA PRO A 489 -8.11 -1.39 -16.08
C PRO A 489 -9.30 -1.05 -15.16
N ARG A 490 -10.53 -1.28 -15.62
CA ARG A 490 -11.77 -1.02 -14.87
C ARG A 490 -12.48 -2.31 -14.46
N PRO A 491 -13.22 -2.33 -13.35
CA PRO A 491 -14.06 -3.47 -12.98
C PRO A 491 -15.08 -3.78 -14.08
N VAL A 492 -15.13 -5.05 -14.50
CA VAL A 492 -16.02 -5.53 -15.56
C VAL A 492 -17.05 -6.48 -14.98
N ARG A 493 -18.33 -6.25 -15.29
CA ARG A 493 -19.40 -7.22 -15.00
C ARG A 493 -19.50 -8.23 -16.12
N PHE A 494 -19.02 -9.45 -15.87
CA PHE A 494 -19.14 -10.55 -16.83
C PHE A 494 -20.52 -11.19 -16.76
N VAL A 495 -21.14 -11.40 -17.93
CA VAL A 495 -22.36 -12.17 -18.06
C VAL A 495 -21.99 -13.65 -18.18
N MET A 496 -22.46 -14.48 -17.24
CA MET A 496 -21.96 -15.84 -17.04
C MET A 496 -23.06 -16.87 -16.81
N TYR A 497 -22.83 -18.10 -17.27
CA TYR A 497 -23.81 -19.18 -17.12
C TYR A 497 -24.11 -19.50 -15.65
N TYR A 498 -25.39 -19.45 -15.27
CA TYR A 498 -25.82 -19.49 -13.88
C TYR A 498 -25.39 -20.73 -13.09
N LYS A 499 -25.23 -21.90 -13.73
CA LYS A 499 -24.80 -23.13 -13.02
C LYS A 499 -23.37 -23.04 -12.48
N ILE A 500 -22.53 -22.16 -13.03
CA ILE A 500 -21.17 -21.94 -12.53
C ILE A 500 -21.22 -21.40 -11.08
N PHE A 501 -22.28 -20.66 -10.74
CA PHE A 501 -22.53 -20.15 -9.39
C PHE A 501 -23.00 -21.24 -8.40
N ARG A 502 -23.12 -22.51 -8.81
CA ARG A 502 -23.41 -23.62 -7.89
C ARG A 502 -22.15 -24.23 -7.27
N ILE A 503 -20.97 -24.00 -7.87
CA ILE A 503 -19.70 -24.46 -7.33
C ILE A 503 -19.32 -23.53 -6.16
N PRO A 504 -19.12 -24.02 -4.92
CA PRO A 504 -19.01 -23.17 -3.72
C PRO A 504 -17.99 -22.04 -3.83
N VAL A 505 -16.77 -22.38 -4.30
CA VAL A 505 -15.69 -21.41 -4.49
C VAL A 505 -16.05 -20.41 -5.60
N MET A 506 -16.48 -20.89 -6.78
CA MET A 506 -16.84 -20.02 -7.90
C MET A 506 -18.05 -19.13 -7.62
N ARG A 507 -19.03 -19.62 -6.84
CA ARG A 507 -20.18 -18.86 -6.39
C ARG A 507 -19.76 -17.62 -5.63
N TRP A 508 -18.82 -17.78 -4.70
CA TRP A 508 -18.29 -16.69 -3.91
C TRP A 508 -17.50 -15.70 -4.78
N ILE A 509 -16.66 -16.22 -5.68
CA ILE A 509 -15.87 -15.42 -6.64
C ILE A 509 -16.75 -14.53 -7.51
N PHE A 510 -17.68 -15.14 -8.24
CA PHE A 510 -18.49 -14.44 -9.24
C PHE A 510 -19.54 -13.52 -8.59
N ARG A 511 -19.97 -13.80 -7.36
CA ARG A 511 -20.81 -12.85 -6.60
C ARG A 511 -20.03 -11.61 -6.19
N THR A 512 -18.79 -11.75 -5.72
CA THR A 512 -17.92 -10.62 -5.37
C THR A 512 -17.61 -9.75 -6.60
N ALA A 513 -17.31 -10.38 -7.74
CA ALA A 513 -17.07 -9.70 -9.01
C ALA A 513 -18.34 -9.08 -9.65
N LYS A 514 -19.48 -9.11 -8.95
CA LYS A 514 -20.80 -8.68 -9.44
C LYS A 514 -21.16 -9.27 -10.83
N ALA A 515 -20.71 -10.49 -11.11
CA ALA A 515 -21.01 -11.16 -12.37
C ALA A 515 -22.53 -11.38 -12.50
N ILE A 516 -23.03 -11.24 -13.72
CA ILE A 516 -24.47 -11.30 -14.02
C ILE A 516 -24.80 -12.74 -14.45
N PRO A 517 -25.53 -13.51 -13.64
CA PRO A 517 -25.92 -14.86 -14.01
C PRO A 517 -26.93 -14.81 -15.16
N ILE A 518 -26.74 -15.66 -16.17
CA ILE A 518 -27.67 -15.80 -17.30
C ILE A 518 -27.98 -17.28 -17.56
N ALA A 519 -29.19 -17.54 -18.05
CA ALA A 519 -29.62 -18.81 -18.61
C ALA A 519 -30.09 -18.63 -20.06
N GLY A 520 -30.15 -19.73 -20.81
CA GLY A 520 -30.76 -19.70 -22.14
C GLY A 520 -32.28 -19.54 -22.04
N ALA A 521 -32.90 -18.92 -23.06
CA ALA A 521 -34.34 -18.67 -23.11
C ALA A 521 -35.21 -19.92 -22.86
N ARG A 522 -34.75 -21.08 -23.33
CA ARG A 522 -35.46 -22.37 -23.16
C ARG A 522 -35.27 -23.00 -21.78
N GLU A 523 -34.26 -22.57 -21.03
CA GLU A 523 -33.92 -23.16 -19.73
C GLU A 523 -34.58 -22.38 -18.58
N ASP A 524 -34.47 -21.04 -18.59
CA ASP A 524 -35.09 -20.17 -17.60
C ASP A 524 -35.32 -18.77 -18.21
N PRO A 525 -36.52 -18.51 -18.76
CA PRO A 525 -36.86 -17.22 -19.35
C PRO A 525 -36.80 -16.06 -18.35
N ALA A 526 -37.18 -16.32 -17.09
CA ALA A 526 -37.22 -15.29 -16.05
C ALA A 526 -35.81 -14.86 -15.65
N LEU A 527 -34.89 -15.80 -15.49
CA LEU A 527 -33.49 -15.49 -15.20
C LEU A 527 -32.81 -14.79 -16.38
N MET A 528 -33.16 -15.14 -17.63
CA MET A 528 -32.68 -14.43 -18.81
C MET A 528 -33.15 -12.97 -18.80
N GLN A 529 -34.43 -12.72 -18.53
CA GLN A 529 -34.96 -11.35 -18.43
C GLN A 529 -34.27 -10.55 -17.32
N GLN A 530 -34.11 -11.13 -16.13
CA GLN A 530 -33.39 -10.50 -15.02
C GLN A 530 -31.93 -10.18 -15.37
N ALA A 531 -31.28 -11.01 -16.19
CA ALA A 531 -29.92 -10.73 -16.66
C ALA A 531 -29.89 -9.46 -17.53
N PHE A 532 -30.83 -9.29 -18.47
CA PHE A 532 -30.93 -8.06 -19.26
C PHE A 532 -31.25 -6.83 -18.41
N ASP A 533 -32.12 -6.96 -17.41
CA ASP A 533 -32.44 -5.85 -16.50
C ASP A 533 -31.20 -5.43 -15.68
N ARG A 534 -30.40 -6.40 -15.21
CA ARG A 534 -29.13 -6.13 -14.51
C ARG A 534 -28.05 -5.55 -15.41
N ILE A 535 -28.00 -5.97 -16.68
CA ILE A 535 -27.09 -5.40 -17.67
C ILE A 535 -27.43 -3.93 -17.91
N ASP A 536 -28.72 -3.61 -18.13
CA ASP A 536 -29.16 -2.24 -18.34
C ASP A 536 -28.84 -1.36 -17.12
N ALA A 537 -29.14 -1.84 -15.91
CA ALA A 537 -28.82 -1.11 -14.68
C ALA A 537 -27.30 -0.87 -14.52
N ALA A 538 -26.45 -1.86 -14.79
CA ALA A 538 -25.01 -1.70 -14.70
C ALA A 538 -24.46 -0.69 -15.73
N LEU A 539 -24.98 -0.72 -16.96
CA LEU A 539 -24.64 0.26 -17.99
C LEU A 539 -25.18 1.66 -17.62
N ALA A 540 -26.35 1.76 -16.99
CA ALA A 540 -26.88 3.03 -16.50
C ALA A 540 -25.97 3.66 -15.43
N ASP A 541 -25.38 2.82 -14.57
CA ASP A 541 -24.43 3.22 -13.53
C ASP A 541 -23.03 3.58 -14.09
N GLY A 542 -22.83 3.55 -15.41
CA GLY A 542 -21.55 3.88 -16.03
C GLY A 542 -20.51 2.76 -15.95
N GLU A 543 -20.92 1.52 -15.68
CA GLU A 543 -20.01 0.38 -15.55
C GLU A 543 -19.73 -0.32 -16.90
N LEU A 544 -18.66 -1.13 -16.93
CA LEU A 544 -18.35 -1.98 -18.08
C LEU A 544 -19.07 -3.33 -17.93
N VAL A 545 -19.75 -3.76 -18.99
CA VAL A 545 -20.37 -5.09 -19.07
C VAL A 545 -19.68 -5.89 -20.17
N CYS A 546 -19.25 -7.12 -19.88
CA CYS A 546 -18.65 -8.00 -20.88
C CYS A 546 -19.54 -9.20 -21.17
N ILE A 547 -19.73 -9.47 -22.46
CA ILE A 547 -20.49 -10.61 -22.97
C ILE A 547 -19.68 -11.44 -23.96
N PHE A 548 -20.05 -12.72 -23.99
CA PHE A 548 -19.50 -13.71 -24.90
C PHE A 548 -20.63 -14.18 -25.83
N PRO A 549 -20.87 -13.49 -26.96
CA PRO A 549 -22.08 -13.68 -27.78
C PRO A 549 -22.17 -15.02 -28.51
N GLU A 550 -21.12 -15.85 -28.47
CA GLU A 550 -21.17 -17.27 -28.90
C GLU A 550 -22.17 -18.09 -28.06
N GLY A 551 -22.37 -17.71 -26.79
CA GLY A 551 -23.31 -18.35 -25.86
C GLY A 551 -22.91 -19.76 -25.39
N ALA A 552 -21.79 -20.29 -25.86
CA ALA A 552 -21.15 -21.51 -25.36
C ALA A 552 -19.63 -21.42 -25.60
N LEU A 553 -18.85 -22.18 -24.84
CA LEU A 553 -17.42 -22.35 -25.09
C LEU A 553 -17.19 -23.09 -26.40
N THR A 554 -16.24 -22.60 -27.20
CA THR A 554 -15.82 -23.26 -28.45
C THR A 554 -15.43 -24.73 -28.23
N ARG A 555 -15.72 -25.57 -29.23
CA ARG A 555 -15.45 -27.03 -29.20
C ARG A 555 -14.24 -27.42 -30.05
N ASP A 556 -13.90 -26.62 -31.04
CA ASP A 556 -12.83 -26.82 -32.02
C ASP A 556 -11.74 -25.76 -31.91
N GLY A 557 -11.98 -24.71 -31.12
CA GLY A 557 -11.06 -23.59 -30.96
C GLY A 557 -11.41 -22.41 -31.86
N GLU A 558 -12.35 -22.54 -32.79
CA GLU A 558 -12.80 -21.45 -33.67
C GLU A 558 -13.89 -20.59 -33.02
N ILE A 559 -14.03 -19.35 -33.51
CA ILE A 559 -15.10 -18.45 -33.06
C ILE A 559 -16.43 -18.98 -33.62
N ALA A 560 -17.43 -19.21 -32.76
CA ALA A 560 -18.79 -19.54 -33.18
C ALA A 560 -19.58 -18.29 -33.62
N PRO A 561 -20.67 -18.45 -34.40
CA PRO A 561 -21.51 -17.33 -34.81
C PRO A 561 -22.06 -16.55 -33.61
N PHE A 562 -22.02 -15.23 -33.69
CA PHE A 562 -22.51 -14.36 -32.62
C PHE A 562 -24.05 -14.31 -32.62
N LYS A 563 -24.64 -14.44 -31.43
CA LYS A 563 -26.09 -14.39 -31.25
C LYS A 563 -26.60 -12.96 -31.12
N SER A 564 -27.89 -12.77 -31.41
CA SER A 564 -28.58 -11.47 -31.40
C SER A 564 -28.76 -10.83 -30.00
N GLY A 565 -28.03 -11.30 -28.99
CA GLY A 565 -28.14 -10.83 -27.62
C GLY A 565 -27.57 -9.42 -27.44
N VAL A 566 -26.58 -9.06 -28.27
CA VAL A 566 -25.95 -7.73 -28.28
C VAL A 566 -26.98 -6.67 -28.65
N GLU A 567 -27.71 -6.89 -29.76
CA GLU A 567 -28.71 -5.96 -30.29
C GLU A 567 -29.83 -5.73 -29.27
N LYS A 568 -30.25 -6.78 -28.55
CA LYS A 568 -31.27 -6.65 -27.48
C LYS A 568 -30.81 -5.77 -26.31
N ILE A 569 -29.51 -5.79 -25.98
CA ILE A 569 -28.95 -4.89 -24.96
C ILE A 569 -28.96 -3.46 -25.49
N LEU A 570 -28.48 -3.25 -26.71
CA LEU A 570 -28.34 -1.93 -27.32
C LEU A 570 -29.69 -1.26 -27.64
N GLN A 571 -30.72 -2.05 -27.94
CA GLN A 571 -32.10 -1.57 -28.05
C GLN A 571 -32.63 -0.94 -26.77
N ARG A 572 -32.19 -1.42 -25.59
CA ARG A 572 -32.58 -0.83 -24.30
C ARG A 572 -31.74 0.40 -23.98
N ARG A 573 -30.44 0.34 -24.26
CA ARG A 573 -29.51 1.42 -23.97
C ARG A 573 -28.38 1.47 -24.99
N GLN A 574 -28.30 2.61 -25.66
CA GLN A 574 -27.23 2.90 -26.59
C GLN A 574 -25.95 3.22 -25.83
N VAL A 575 -24.95 2.34 -25.94
CA VAL A 575 -23.61 2.48 -25.38
C VAL A 575 -22.57 2.09 -26.42
N PRO A 576 -21.34 2.64 -26.36
CA PRO A 576 -20.26 2.18 -27.23
C PRO A 576 -19.95 0.70 -26.99
N VAL A 577 -19.72 -0.03 -28.08
CA VAL A 577 -19.36 -1.45 -28.05
C VAL A 577 -17.90 -1.63 -28.41
N ILE A 578 -17.11 -2.24 -27.52
CA ILE A 578 -15.69 -2.50 -27.74
C ILE A 578 -15.50 -3.97 -28.14
N PRO A 579 -15.13 -4.26 -29.41
CA PRO A 579 -14.79 -5.61 -29.82
C PRO A 579 -13.43 -6.02 -29.25
N MET A 580 -13.34 -7.23 -28.72
CA MET A 580 -12.12 -7.76 -28.11
C MET A 580 -11.85 -9.19 -28.59
N ALA A 581 -10.57 -9.54 -28.75
CA ALA A 581 -10.15 -10.88 -29.11
C ALA A 581 -9.16 -11.49 -28.10
N LEU A 582 -9.47 -12.70 -27.63
CA LEU A 582 -8.59 -13.57 -26.86
C LEU A 582 -7.90 -14.58 -27.78
N ARG A 583 -6.57 -14.60 -27.74
CA ARG A 583 -5.71 -15.47 -28.58
C ARG A 583 -4.86 -16.41 -27.73
N GLY A 584 -4.45 -17.55 -28.30
CA GLY A 584 -3.54 -18.51 -27.66
C GLY A 584 -4.18 -19.43 -26.60
N MET A 585 -5.41 -19.15 -26.18
CA MET A 585 -6.14 -19.90 -25.13
C MET A 585 -6.47 -21.35 -25.47
N TRP A 586 -6.60 -21.72 -26.75
CA TRP A 586 -6.91 -23.10 -27.16
C TRP A 586 -5.80 -24.09 -26.79
N SER A 587 -4.54 -23.61 -26.76
CA SER A 587 -3.36 -24.40 -26.35
C SER A 587 -3.20 -24.53 -24.83
N SER A 588 -4.00 -23.81 -24.04
CA SER A 588 -3.96 -23.84 -22.57
C SER A 588 -4.65 -25.08 -22.00
N MET A 589 -4.18 -25.55 -20.84
CA MET A 589 -4.73 -26.67 -20.05
C MET A 589 -6.21 -26.50 -19.65
N TRP A 590 -6.76 -25.30 -19.77
CA TRP A 590 -8.14 -24.96 -19.42
C TRP A 590 -9.10 -24.91 -20.62
N SER A 591 -8.63 -25.16 -21.85
CA SER A 591 -9.48 -25.29 -23.03
C SER A 591 -10.27 -26.62 -23.00
N ARG A 592 -11.36 -26.68 -23.77
CA ARG A 592 -12.18 -27.92 -23.88
C ARG A 592 -11.53 -29.02 -24.75
N ARG A 593 -10.30 -28.81 -25.24
CA ARG A 593 -9.61 -29.72 -26.16
C ARG A 593 -9.43 -31.14 -25.63
N ASP A 594 -9.37 -31.33 -24.31
CA ASP A 594 -8.99 -32.63 -23.71
C ASP A 594 -9.95 -33.12 -22.60
N THR A 595 -9.91 -34.42 -22.32
CA THR A 595 -10.69 -35.08 -21.24
C THR A 595 -10.26 -34.60 -19.85
N ARG A 596 -11.12 -34.76 -18.83
CA ARG A 596 -10.86 -34.27 -17.45
C ARG A 596 -9.54 -34.78 -16.85
N LEU A 597 -9.13 -36.01 -17.21
CA LEU A 597 -7.86 -36.63 -16.82
C LEU A 597 -6.65 -36.11 -17.64
N GLY A 598 -6.84 -35.75 -18.92
CA GLY A 598 -5.82 -35.12 -19.75
C GLY A 598 -5.45 -33.70 -19.27
N ARG A 599 -6.42 -32.96 -18.73
CA ARG A 599 -6.23 -31.61 -18.15
C ARG A 599 -5.42 -31.59 -16.84
N MET A 600 -5.36 -32.71 -16.12
CA MET A 600 -4.61 -32.82 -14.86
C MET A 600 -3.13 -33.18 -15.04
N ARG A 601 -2.67 -33.46 -16.27
CA ARG A 601 -1.23 -33.64 -16.54
C ARG A 601 -0.53 -32.27 -16.50
N VAL A 602 0.48 -32.16 -15.64
CA VAL A 602 1.33 -30.96 -15.47
C VAL A 602 1.81 -30.46 -16.85
N PRO A 603 1.86 -29.14 -17.11
CA PRO A 603 1.99 -28.61 -18.48
C PRO A 603 3.30 -29.06 -19.16
N ARG A 604 3.23 -29.48 -20.44
CA ARG A 604 4.44 -29.65 -21.29
C ARG A 604 5.13 -28.31 -21.63
N ARG A 605 4.47 -27.17 -21.42
CA ARG A 605 5.06 -25.82 -21.50
C ARG A 605 4.49 -24.93 -20.39
N ILE A 606 5.33 -24.61 -19.41
CA ILE A 606 5.07 -23.54 -18.43
C ILE A 606 5.07 -22.21 -19.22
N ARG A 607 4.03 -21.37 -19.06
CA ARG A 607 3.79 -20.08 -19.77
C ARG A 607 3.25 -20.17 -21.19
N ALA A 608 1.95 -20.46 -21.33
CA ALA A 608 1.27 -20.24 -22.61
C ALA A 608 1.24 -18.72 -22.94
N HIS A 609 1.53 -18.37 -24.19
CA HIS A 609 1.43 -17.00 -24.67
C HIS A 609 -0.02 -16.68 -24.97
N ILE A 610 -0.58 -15.74 -24.21
CA ILE A 610 -1.95 -15.25 -24.40
C ILE A 610 -1.86 -13.79 -24.83
N GLU A 611 -2.64 -13.44 -25.84
CA GLU A 611 -2.78 -12.05 -26.26
C GLU A 611 -4.26 -11.65 -26.14
N VAL A 612 -4.48 -10.44 -25.61
CA VAL A 612 -5.77 -9.78 -25.59
C VAL A 612 -5.67 -8.50 -26.41
N ALA A 613 -6.49 -8.39 -27.45
CA ALA A 613 -6.57 -7.21 -28.30
C ALA A 613 -7.94 -6.54 -28.18
N ALA A 614 -7.99 -5.21 -28.12
CA ALA A 614 -9.22 -4.44 -28.26
C ALA A 614 -9.20 -3.60 -29.54
N GLY A 615 -10.34 -3.58 -30.25
CA GLY A 615 -10.56 -2.71 -31.41
C GLY A 615 -11.28 -1.41 -31.03
N ALA A 616 -11.36 -0.50 -32.01
CA ALA A 616 -12.06 0.77 -31.84
C ALA A 616 -13.53 0.60 -31.45
N ALA A 617 -14.04 1.55 -30.67
CA ALA A 617 -15.43 1.56 -30.24
C ALA A 617 -16.38 1.65 -31.44
N VAL A 618 -17.36 0.75 -31.49
CA VAL A 618 -18.46 0.80 -32.45
C VAL A 618 -19.63 1.53 -31.77
N PRO A 619 -20.21 2.56 -32.41
CA PRO A 619 -21.45 3.18 -31.95
C PRO A 619 -22.56 2.13 -31.79
N GLY A 620 -23.35 2.23 -30.72
CA GLY A 620 -24.36 1.21 -30.38
C GLY A 620 -25.45 1.04 -31.43
N ASP A 621 -25.73 2.08 -32.22
CA ASP A 621 -26.70 2.08 -33.32
C ASP A 621 -26.18 1.36 -34.57
N ALA A 622 -24.86 1.34 -34.76
CA ALA A 622 -24.18 0.63 -35.85
C ALA A 622 -23.76 -0.80 -35.46
N ALA A 623 -23.76 -1.14 -34.17
CA ALA A 623 -23.25 -2.42 -33.67
C ALA A 623 -24.25 -3.57 -33.87
N THR A 624 -23.97 -4.45 -34.82
CA THR A 624 -24.69 -5.71 -35.06
C THR A 624 -23.85 -6.92 -34.66
N ALA A 625 -24.48 -8.05 -34.31
CA ALA A 625 -23.76 -9.27 -33.96
C ALA A 625 -22.81 -9.73 -35.09
N ALA A 626 -23.26 -9.62 -36.35
CA ALA A 626 -22.44 -9.99 -37.52
C ALA A 626 -21.22 -9.07 -37.70
N LEU A 627 -21.39 -7.75 -37.56
CA LEU A 627 -20.29 -6.79 -37.64
C LEU A 627 -19.25 -7.05 -36.53
N LEU A 628 -19.73 -7.24 -35.30
CA LEU A 628 -18.87 -7.49 -34.15
C LEU A 628 -18.14 -8.84 -34.28
N GLU A 629 -18.80 -9.86 -34.82
CA GLU A 629 -18.15 -11.14 -35.13
C GLU A 629 -17.01 -10.95 -36.13
N GLN A 630 -17.25 -10.22 -37.22
CA GLN A 630 -16.22 -9.93 -38.23
C GLN A 630 -15.03 -9.18 -37.62
N GLN A 631 -15.29 -8.17 -36.81
CA GLN A 631 -14.24 -7.39 -36.14
C GLN A 631 -13.45 -8.25 -35.13
N VAL A 632 -14.12 -9.06 -34.32
CA VAL A 632 -13.45 -9.96 -33.35
C VAL A 632 -12.63 -11.02 -34.08
N ARG A 633 -13.10 -11.54 -35.22
CA ARG A 633 -12.33 -12.47 -36.08
C ARG A 633 -11.09 -11.79 -36.67
N ALA A 634 -11.22 -10.58 -37.19
CA ALA A 634 -10.07 -9.81 -37.69
C ALA A 634 -9.06 -9.55 -36.56
N LEU A 635 -9.53 -9.09 -35.41
CA LEU A 635 -8.73 -8.91 -34.19
C LEU A 635 -8.13 -10.23 -33.66
N ARG A 636 -8.60 -11.40 -34.07
CA ARG A 636 -7.98 -12.69 -33.73
C ARG A 636 -6.91 -13.12 -34.75
N GLN A 637 -7.09 -12.78 -36.03
CA GLN A 637 -6.21 -13.20 -37.14
C GLN A 637 -4.99 -12.30 -37.36
N ASP A 638 -5.06 -11.03 -36.94
CA ASP A 638 -4.03 -10.01 -37.10
C ASP A 638 -2.68 -10.42 -36.43
N GLN A 639 -1.81 -11.17 -37.11
CA GLN A 639 -0.46 -11.48 -36.63
C GLN A 639 0.48 -10.29 -36.91
N PRO A 640 1.41 -9.94 -36.00
CA PRO A 640 2.61 -9.21 -36.38
C PRO A 640 3.55 -10.07 -37.23
#